data_AF-A0A0V0QNX1-F1
#
_entry.id   AF-A0A0V0QNX1-F1
#
_cell.length_a   1.000
_cell.length_b   1.000
_cell.length_c   1.000
_cell.angle_alpha   90.00
_cell.angle_beta   90.00
_cell.angle_gamma   90.00
#
_symmetry.space_group_name_H-M   'P 1'
#
loop_
_entity.id
_entity.type
_entity.pdbx_description
1 polymer ?
#
loop_
_entity_poly.entity_id
_entity_poly.type
_entity_poly.pdbx_seq_one_letter_code
_entity_poly.pdbx_strand_id
1 'polypeptide(L)'
;MQIFNQIQEKDEKLQENQGKLEKTEQNVEELMKNLEEYKKQLQETEEKSKNQIEELIKKNDIQIKEMEEKFNLEKTELEKNKEKQEQENDQIEKLQNEINQKQEQIKDLETSQQNLTNQLQEKDEDINRKLKEFQDQKLQNQQEIENKIQEIKELEIQLEKKSQEQQKIKEENQQEIEQLKQRNIEQLQQFEAQMQEEQKKIKENEDILAQKEKELAELGENKDLLQKLDLEMKEKDLQIEILEQQLQEKEGNQQNFTAENKELNEKLSKFQAEFKQQQQILKKQEKKLEENLQENREMYQELQKQERKNQVLIQENEKLQKEMGEKEKKFGENFQNLKEKINGVYNLQNGNFFPNLAKEFLNQFEIEFEHRFTVQDFEFIKGEQINLFWLKESFQKMRQLISEKWKIQLENVRKEEKSKFEKLNENYNQIKKTQNEWGQKEMNFVRELDKNSQVLGQKDKKISELGQVINQLKNEEEGRIREGKQLREEIKSLKQKLQQQEDFIGNQVQNQKQLQSKLEQNENQLKKFVKIQQEYQSSSQKLNELQEIVQSKDQEISQLESGMQNLQEIHEEVLNKQEEVQMQYDQEIKKLRKQLQENEGKRGDFEKFEKEREKIQLENCELKDRFNQDQEKISNLEASMEQMKLEFSQVLNKLKQETVYRENQVDKRVIGNFLLQYFDLNSNYQVKLQVLETLSSVLSFSEEEMKKIGVQRQNLQKQAEKEEKEKKQESSSFGSKLFSFLMYDEEEQQQKK
;
A
#
# COMPACT_ATOMS: atom_id res chain seq x y z
N MET A 1 39.65 -8.98 -169.64
CA MET A 1 40.80 -8.93 -168.69
C MET A 1 40.58 -7.98 -167.51
N GLN A 2 40.00 -6.78 -167.66
CA GLN A 2 39.72 -5.88 -166.51
C GLN A 2 38.68 -6.41 -165.49
N ILE A 3 37.74 -7.27 -165.89
CA ILE A 3 36.73 -7.85 -164.98
C ILE A 3 37.35 -8.93 -164.06
N PHE A 4 38.42 -9.60 -164.50
CA PHE A 4 39.05 -10.68 -163.72
C PHE A 4 39.85 -10.13 -162.51
N ASN A 5 40.56 -9.01 -162.69
CA ASN A 5 41.26 -8.35 -161.58
C ASN A 5 40.30 -7.73 -160.55
N GLN A 6 39.11 -7.28 -160.96
CA GLN A 6 38.08 -6.78 -160.03
C GLN A 6 37.40 -7.88 -159.22
N ILE A 7 37.37 -9.12 -159.72
CA ILE A 7 36.87 -10.28 -158.97
C ILE A 7 37.92 -10.73 -157.95
N GLN A 8 39.19 -10.74 -158.31
CA GLN A 8 40.28 -11.13 -157.42
C GLN A 8 40.49 -10.14 -156.25
N GLU A 9 40.42 -8.83 -156.49
CA GLU A 9 40.42 -7.82 -155.41
C GLU A 9 39.17 -7.91 -154.51
N LYS A 10 38.03 -8.33 -155.05
CA LYS A 10 36.81 -8.52 -154.25
C LYS A 10 36.89 -9.78 -153.39
N ASP A 11 37.46 -10.88 -153.89
CA ASP A 11 37.67 -12.10 -153.11
C ASP A 11 38.73 -11.90 -152.01
N GLU A 12 39.81 -11.17 -152.27
CA GLU A 12 40.80 -10.82 -151.22
C GLU A 12 40.18 -9.91 -150.14
N LYS A 13 39.36 -8.93 -150.53
CA LYS A 13 38.61 -8.12 -149.55
C LYS A 13 37.54 -8.93 -148.81
N LEU A 14 36.96 -9.96 -149.43
CA LEU A 14 35.97 -10.82 -148.81
C LEU A 14 36.62 -11.78 -147.80
N GLN A 15 37.81 -12.30 -148.10
CA GLN A 15 38.63 -13.07 -147.15
C GLN A 15 39.16 -12.21 -146.01
N GLU A 16 39.61 -10.97 -146.28
CA GLU A 16 40.04 -10.04 -145.23
C GLU A 16 38.88 -9.65 -144.31
N ASN A 17 37.67 -9.47 -144.88
CA ASN A 17 36.47 -9.19 -144.10
C ASN A 17 35.98 -10.42 -143.32
N GLN A 18 36.12 -11.64 -143.83
CA GLN A 18 35.83 -12.87 -143.09
C GLN A 18 36.80 -13.06 -141.91
N GLY A 19 38.10 -12.80 -142.09
CA GLY A 19 39.07 -12.85 -140.99
C GLY A 19 38.85 -11.77 -139.92
N LYS A 20 38.35 -10.58 -140.32
CA LYS A 20 37.93 -9.54 -139.37
C LYS A 20 36.65 -9.93 -138.63
N LEU A 21 35.69 -10.57 -139.30
CA LEU A 21 34.45 -11.08 -138.71
C LEU A 21 34.73 -12.15 -137.67
N GLU A 22 35.55 -13.16 -137.98
CA GLU A 22 35.95 -14.21 -137.03
C GLU A 22 36.66 -13.64 -135.80
N LYS A 23 37.55 -12.64 -135.99
CA LYS A 23 38.17 -11.93 -134.86
C LYS A 23 37.17 -11.13 -134.03
N THR A 24 36.13 -10.57 -134.65
CA THR A 24 35.10 -9.86 -133.89
C THR A 24 34.18 -10.82 -133.15
N GLU A 25 33.86 -11.98 -133.73
CA GLU A 25 33.09 -13.04 -133.06
C GLU A 25 33.85 -13.61 -131.87
N GLN A 26 35.16 -13.88 -132.00
CA GLN A 26 35.99 -14.31 -130.88
C GLN A 26 36.07 -13.26 -129.77
N ASN A 27 36.24 -11.98 -130.10
CA ASN A 27 36.22 -10.89 -129.11
C ASN A 27 34.85 -10.74 -128.43
N VAL A 28 33.74 -10.96 -129.16
CA VAL A 28 32.39 -10.92 -128.59
C VAL A 28 32.16 -12.12 -127.66
N GLU A 29 32.66 -13.30 -128.02
CA GLU A 29 32.56 -14.50 -127.18
C GLU A 29 33.39 -14.37 -125.89
N GLU A 30 34.59 -13.77 -125.97
CA GLU A 30 35.43 -13.45 -124.81
C GLU A 30 34.79 -12.38 -123.91
N LEU A 31 34.19 -11.32 -124.50
CA LEU A 31 33.42 -10.33 -123.75
C LEU A 31 32.18 -10.93 -123.08
N MET A 32 31.48 -11.86 -123.74
CA MET A 32 30.33 -12.57 -123.17
C MET A 32 30.75 -13.43 -121.99
N LYS A 33 31.86 -14.17 -122.08
CA LYS A 33 32.43 -14.93 -120.95
C LYS A 33 32.81 -14.02 -119.78
N ASN A 34 33.50 -12.92 -120.05
CA ASN A 34 33.88 -11.95 -119.02
C ASN A 34 32.63 -11.34 -118.35
N LEU A 35 31.58 -11.06 -119.12
CA LEU A 35 30.33 -10.51 -118.61
C LEU A 35 29.56 -11.53 -117.75
N GLU A 36 29.62 -12.81 -118.10
CA GLU A 36 29.08 -13.91 -117.28
C GLU A 36 29.85 -14.10 -115.97
N GLU A 37 31.17 -14.00 -116.02
CA GLU A 37 32.03 -14.06 -114.84
C GLU A 37 31.80 -12.87 -113.90
N TYR A 38 31.65 -11.66 -114.46
CA TYR A 38 31.25 -10.47 -113.69
C TYR A 38 29.87 -10.61 -113.06
N LYS A 39 28.88 -11.16 -113.77
CA LYS A 39 27.55 -11.43 -113.19
C LYS A 39 27.63 -12.39 -112.02
N LYS A 40 28.45 -13.44 -112.14
CA LYS A 40 28.65 -14.42 -111.06
C LYS A 40 29.33 -13.78 -109.85
N GLN A 41 30.38 -12.99 -110.06
CA GLN A 41 31.03 -12.24 -108.99
C GLN A 41 30.03 -11.29 -108.31
N LEU A 42 29.24 -10.54 -109.08
CA LEU A 42 28.23 -9.63 -108.53
C LEU A 42 27.24 -10.39 -107.62
N GLN A 43 26.71 -11.52 -108.08
CA GLN A 43 25.81 -12.37 -107.29
C GLN A 43 26.45 -12.88 -105.99
N GLU A 44 27.69 -13.35 -106.05
CA GLU A 44 28.43 -13.79 -104.85
C GLU A 44 28.68 -12.63 -103.87
N THR A 45 28.86 -11.39 -104.37
CA THR A 45 29.07 -10.20 -103.54
C THR A 45 27.77 -9.71 -102.91
N GLU A 46 26.66 -9.76 -103.65
CA GLU A 46 25.32 -9.50 -103.15
C GLU A 46 24.92 -10.50 -102.06
N GLU A 47 25.19 -11.79 -102.27
CA GLU A 47 24.86 -12.84 -101.29
C GLU A 47 25.70 -12.72 -100.01
N LYS A 48 27.00 -12.43 -100.13
CA LYS A 48 27.86 -12.12 -98.96
C LYS A 48 27.36 -10.89 -98.20
N SER A 49 27.00 -9.82 -98.90
CA SER A 49 26.50 -8.60 -98.28
C SER A 49 25.16 -8.84 -97.57
N LYS A 50 24.26 -9.61 -98.19
CA LYS A 50 22.98 -9.99 -97.60
C LYS A 50 23.17 -10.80 -96.31
N ASN A 51 24.06 -11.78 -96.32
CA ASN A 51 24.37 -12.60 -95.14
C ASN A 51 24.96 -11.76 -93.99
N GLN A 52 25.85 -10.81 -94.30
CA GLN A 52 26.38 -9.88 -93.29
C GLN A 52 25.31 -8.97 -92.70
N ILE A 53 24.38 -8.47 -93.52
CA ILE A 53 23.25 -7.67 -93.05
C ILE A 53 22.34 -8.51 -92.15
N GLU A 54 22.02 -9.76 -92.52
CA GLU A 54 21.21 -10.65 -91.70
C GLU A 54 21.86 -10.98 -90.34
N GLU A 55 23.19 -11.17 -90.30
CA GLU A 55 23.92 -11.35 -89.04
C GLU A 55 23.89 -10.10 -88.14
N LEU A 56 24.02 -8.91 -88.72
CA LEU A 56 23.94 -7.65 -87.99
C LEU A 56 22.53 -7.41 -87.43
N ILE A 57 21.48 -7.71 -88.21
CA ILE A 57 20.10 -7.65 -87.75
C ILE A 57 19.90 -8.59 -86.57
N LYS A 58 20.35 -9.85 -86.66
CA LYS A 58 20.25 -10.81 -85.55
C LYS A 58 20.99 -10.34 -84.29
N LYS A 59 22.19 -9.75 -84.43
CA LYS A 59 22.92 -9.19 -83.29
C LYS A 59 22.18 -8.02 -82.65
N ASN A 60 21.61 -7.12 -83.45
CA ASN A 60 20.83 -6.00 -82.95
C ASN A 60 19.54 -6.46 -82.27
N ASP A 61 18.84 -7.46 -82.81
CA ASP A 61 17.63 -8.01 -82.20
C ASP A 61 17.92 -8.64 -80.83
N ILE A 62 19.08 -9.30 -80.67
CA ILE A 62 19.54 -9.83 -79.38
C ILE A 62 19.83 -8.70 -78.40
N GLN A 63 20.56 -7.66 -78.83
CA GLN A 63 20.85 -6.50 -77.98
C GLN A 63 19.59 -5.74 -77.55
N ILE A 64 18.61 -5.59 -78.44
CA ILE A 64 17.32 -4.97 -78.13
C ILE A 64 16.60 -5.79 -77.06
N LYS A 65 16.55 -7.12 -77.19
CA LYS A 65 15.93 -7.99 -76.18
C LYS A 65 16.65 -7.92 -74.83
N GLU A 66 17.97 -7.90 -74.81
CA GLU A 66 18.75 -7.74 -73.57
C GLU A 66 18.49 -6.39 -72.89
N MET A 67 18.34 -5.32 -73.68
CA MET A 67 17.98 -3.99 -73.15
C MET A 67 16.54 -3.96 -72.62
N GLU A 68 15.59 -4.59 -73.31
CA GLU A 68 14.20 -4.71 -72.83
C GLU A 68 14.11 -5.52 -71.53
N GLU A 69 14.86 -6.62 -71.41
CA GLU A 69 14.91 -7.41 -70.18
C GLU A 69 15.51 -6.61 -69.01
N LYS A 70 16.61 -5.88 -69.24
CA LYS A 70 17.21 -4.99 -68.23
C LYS A 70 16.24 -3.89 -67.80
N PHE A 71 15.58 -3.24 -68.76
CA PHE A 71 14.60 -2.20 -68.47
C PHE A 71 13.41 -2.74 -67.66
N ASN A 72 12.92 -3.94 -67.98
CA ASN A 72 11.83 -4.57 -67.23
C ASN A 72 12.24 -4.97 -65.81
N LEU A 73 13.48 -5.45 -65.62
CA LEU A 73 14.03 -5.73 -64.29
C LEU A 73 14.13 -4.43 -63.46
N GLU A 74 14.69 -3.37 -64.02
CA GLU A 74 14.85 -2.08 -63.34
C GLU A 74 13.48 -1.46 -63.00
N LYS A 75 12.50 -1.57 -63.89
CA LYS A 75 11.12 -1.15 -63.63
C LYS A 75 10.49 -1.92 -62.47
N THR A 76 10.69 -3.23 -62.41
CA THR A 76 10.16 -4.10 -61.34
C THR A 76 10.82 -3.77 -60.00
N GLU A 77 12.12 -3.47 -60.00
CA GLU A 77 12.86 -3.07 -58.80
C GLU A 77 12.41 -1.69 -58.29
N LEU A 78 12.11 -0.77 -59.20
CA LEU A 78 11.58 0.54 -58.89
C LEU A 78 10.14 0.49 -58.33
N GLU A 79 9.30 -0.42 -58.83
CA GLU A 79 7.96 -0.69 -58.26
C GLU A 79 8.06 -1.28 -56.84
N LYS A 80 8.95 -2.25 -56.61
CA LYS A 80 9.20 -2.81 -55.26
C LYS A 80 9.70 -1.76 -54.27
N ASN A 81 10.58 -0.85 -54.73
CA ASN A 81 11.08 0.23 -53.88
C ASN A 81 9.97 1.24 -53.52
N LYS A 82 9.04 1.53 -54.44
CA LYS A 82 7.87 2.36 -54.15
C LYS A 82 6.94 1.71 -53.12
N GLU A 83 6.63 0.42 -53.29
CA GLU A 83 5.81 -0.31 -52.31
C GLU A 83 6.45 -0.34 -50.93
N LYS A 84 7.78 -0.55 -50.85
CA LYS A 84 8.51 -0.51 -49.58
C LYS A 84 8.45 0.87 -48.94
N GLN A 85 8.61 1.93 -49.73
CA GLN A 85 8.52 3.31 -49.23
C GLN A 85 7.10 3.65 -48.74
N GLU A 86 6.07 3.15 -49.41
CA GLU A 86 4.67 3.33 -48.98
C GLU A 86 4.39 2.59 -47.67
N GLN A 87 4.91 1.37 -47.50
CA GLN A 87 4.84 0.62 -46.23
C GLN A 87 5.60 1.31 -45.09
N GLU A 88 6.76 1.89 -45.37
CA GLU A 88 7.52 2.68 -44.39
C GLU A 88 6.75 3.94 -43.97
N ASN A 89 6.10 4.62 -44.92
CA ASN A 89 5.24 5.78 -44.63
C ASN A 89 4.01 5.41 -43.78
N ASP A 90 3.35 4.29 -44.07
CA ASP A 90 2.22 3.79 -43.27
C ASP A 90 2.66 3.42 -41.84
N GLN A 91 3.86 2.87 -41.68
CA GLN A 91 4.44 2.59 -40.36
C GLN A 91 4.75 3.87 -39.60
N ILE A 92 5.32 4.88 -40.27
CA ILE A 92 5.59 6.20 -39.68
C ILE A 92 4.27 6.84 -39.22
N GLU A 93 3.20 6.81 -40.03
CA GLU A 93 1.90 7.36 -39.65
C GLU A 93 1.30 6.65 -38.43
N LYS A 94 1.39 5.31 -38.37
CA LYS A 94 0.96 4.53 -37.19
C LYS A 94 1.74 4.92 -35.93
N LEU A 95 3.07 5.03 -36.03
CA LEU A 95 3.92 5.46 -34.91
C LEU A 95 3.61 6.89 -34.48
N GLN A 96 3.33 7.80 -35.42
CA GLN A 96 2.93 9.17 -35.14
C GLN A 96 1.62 9.22 -34.34
N ASN A 97 0.64 8.40 -34.72
CA ASN A 97 -0.64 8.29 -34.04
C ASN A 97 -0.47 7.70 -32.63
N GLU A 98 0.36 6.66 -32.45
CA GLU A 98 0.67 6.12 -31.12
C GLU A 98 1.39 7.14 -30.23
N ILE A 99 2.33 7.93 -30.78
CA ILE A 99 3.02 9.01 -30.06
C ILE A 99 2.00 10.05 -29.58
N ASN A 100 1.09 10.51 -30.45
CA ASN A 100 0.07 11.48 -30.10
C ASN A 100 -0.85 10.94 -28.98
N GLN A 101 -1.26 9.67 -29.09
CA GLN A 101 -2.10 9.03 -28.09
C GLN A 101 -1.40 8.91 -26.73
N LYS A 102 -0.10 8.58 -26.72
CA LYS A 102 0.70 8.55 -25.48
C LYS A 102 0.94 9.94 -24.90
N GLN A 103 1.11 10.97 -25.72
CA GLN A 103 1.22 12.36 -25.24
C GLN A 103 -0.08 12.83 -24.56
N GLU A 104 -1.23 12.42 -25.07
CA GLU A 104 -2.53 12.73 -24.46
C GLU A 104 -2.69 12.00 -23.10
N GLN A 105 -2.32 10.71 -23.03
CA GLN A 105 -2.28 9.97 -21.76
C GLN A 105 -1.33 10.60 -20.72
N ILE A 106 -0.18 11.12 -21.14
CA ILE A 106 0.75 11.84 -20.26
C ILE A 106 0.09 13.11 -19.70
N LYS A 107 -0.60 13.90 -20.53
CA LYS A 107 -1.34 15.09 -20.06
C LYS A 107 -2.43 14.75 -19.05
N ASP A 108 -3.16 13.65 -19.26
CA ASP A 108 -4.18 13.19 -18.31
C ASP A 108 -3.58 12.75 -16.98
N LEU A 109 -2.41 12.07 -17.02
CA LEU A 109 -1.66 11.70 -15.82
C LEU A 109 -1.10 12.91 -15.09
N GLU A 110 -0.56 13.91 -15.80
CA GLU A 110 -0.09 15.17 -15.22
C GLU A 110 -1.24 15.92 -14.53
N THR A 111 -2.41 15.99 -15.18
CA THR A 111 -3.62 16.61 -14.61
C THR A 111 -4.08 15.84 -13.36
N SER A 112 -4.04 14.51 -13.41
CA SER A 112 -4.38 13.65 -12.26
C SER A 112 -3.40 13.83 -11.10
N GLN A 113 -2.11 13.96 -11.39
CA GLN A 113 -1.07 14.22 -10.38
C GLN A 113 -1.23 15.61 -9.76
N GLN A 114 -1.55 16.64 -10.55
CA GLN A 114 -1.85 17.98 -10.06
C GLN A 114 -3.06 17.95 -9.10
N ASN A 115 -4.13 17.25 -9.47
CA ASN A 115 -5.32 17.09 -8.63
C ASN A 115 -5.01 16.33 -7.33
N LEU A 116 -4.20 15.27 -7.40
CA LEU A 116 -3.78 14.53 -6.20
C LEU A 116 -2.94 15.39 -5.26
N THR A 117 -2.08 16.26 -5.81
CA THR A 117 -1.25 17.19 -5.06
C THR A 117 -2.13 18.22 -4.33
N ASN A 118 -3.13 18.79 -5.02
CA ASN A 118 -4.08 19.72 -4.41
C ASN A 118 -4.89 19.05 -3.29
N GLN A 119 -5.36 17.81 -3.50
CA GLN A 119 -6.07 17.05 -2.46
C GLN A 119 -5.19 16.73 -1.25
N LEU A 120 -3.90 16.45 -1.45
CA LEU A 120 -2.96 16.25 -0.35
C LEU A 120 -2.75 17.54 0.45
N GLN A 121 -2.63 18.69 -0.23
CA GLN A 121 -2.52 19.99 0.43
C GLN A 121 -3.77 20.32 1.26
N GLU A 122 -4.97 20.13 0.71
CA GLU A 122 -6.22 20.33 1.45
C GLU A 122 -6.32 19.39 2.68
N LYS A 123 -5.86 18.15 2.56
CA LYS A 123 -5.83 17.21 3.68
C LYS A 123 -4.80 17.58 4.74
N ASP A 124 -3.63 18.08 4.35
CA ASP A 124 -2.62 18.56 5.29
C ASP A 124 -3.13 19.79 6.05
N GLU A 125 -3.84 20.70 5.39
CA GLU A 125 -4.52 21.83 6.05
C GLU A 125 -5.63 21.37 7.02
N ASP A 126 -6.46 20.40 6.64
CA ASP A 126 -7.49 19.83 7.52
C ASP A 126 -6.90 19.09 8.74
N ILE A 127 -5.81 18.33 8.53
CA ILE A 127 -5.07 17.68 9.62
C ILE A 127 -4.50 18.73 10.56
N ASN A 128 -3.86 19.78 10.05
CA ASN A 128 -3.30 20.84 10.86
C ASN A 128 -4.38 21.60 11.66
N ARG A 129 -5.55 21.84 11.04
CA ARG A 129 -6.70 22.43 11.74
C ARG A 129 -7.20 21.53 12.87
N LYS A 130 -7.40 20.24 12.62
CA LYS A 130 -7.85 19.27 13.64
C LYS A 130 -6.82 19.07 14.74
N LEU A 131 -5.53 19.12 14.41
CA LEU A 131 -4.46 19.05 15.40
C LEU A 131 -4.49 20.25 16.35
N LYS A 132 -4.77 21.45 15.80
CA LYS A 132 -4.94 22.67 16.59
C LYS A 132 -6.20 22.60 17.47
N GLU A 133 -7.33 22.17 16.92
CA GLU A 133 -8.57 21.96 17.69
C GLU A 133 -8.36 20.96 18.84
N PHE A 134 -7.63 19.88 18.59
CA PHE A 134 -7.29 18.90 19.62
C PHE A 134 -6.37 19.48 20.71
N GLN A 135 -5.38 20.31 20.33
CA GLN A 135 -4.51 20.99 21.29
C GLN A 135 -5.30 21.98 22.17
N ASP A 136 -6.20 22.76 21.56
CA ASP A 136 -7.06 23.70 22.26
C ASP A 136 -8.02 22.97 23.21
N GLN A 137 -8.62 21.87 22.77
CA GLN A 137 -9.50 21.03 23.61
C GLN A 137 -8.74 20.36 24.75
N LYS A 138 -7.50 19.91 24.51
CA LYS A 138 -6.63 19.38 25.57
C LYS A 138 -6.32 20.43 26.64
N LEU A 139 -6.02 21.67 26.23
CA LEU A 139 -5.77 22.77 27.16
C LEU A 139 -7.02 23.10 27.99
N GLN A 140 -8.20 23.10 27.34
CA GLN A 140 -9.48 23.35 28.01
C GLN A 140 -9.82 22.25 29.04
N ASN A 141 -9.64 20.98 28.66
CA ASN A 141 -9.82 19.85 29.58
C ASN A 141 -8.83 19.90 30.75
N GLN A 142 -7.58 20.34 30.51
CA GLN A 142 -6.58 20.49 31.55
C GLN A 142 -6.98 21.57 32.57
N GLN A 143 -7.51 22.71 32.11
CA GLN A 143 -8.05 23.75 32.98
C GLN A 143 -9.28 23.27 33.77
N GLU A 144 -10.20 22.51 33.16
CA GLU A 144 -11.33 21.92 33.90
C GLU A 144 -10.89 20.94 34.99
N ILE A 145 -9.87 20.12 34.70
CA ILE A 145 -9.30 19.20 35.69
C ILE A 145 -8.67 19.98 36.85
N GLU A 146 -7.90 21.04 36.56
CA GLU A 146 -7.31 21.91 37.59
C GLU A 146 -8.39 22.55 38.48
N ASN A 147 -9.48 23.05 37.88
CA ASN A 147 -10.60 23.61 38.63
C ASN A 147 -11.28 22.56 39.52
N LYS A 148 -11.51 21.34 39.03
CA LYS A 148 -12.09 20.25 39.82
C LYS A 148 -11.18 19.79 40.96
N ILE A 149 -9.85 19.77 40.73
CA ILE A 149 -8.88 19.49 41.79
C ILE A 149 -8.95 20.57 42.88
N GLN A 150 -9.14 21.83 42.50
CA GLN A 150 -9.32 22.93 43.45
C GLN A 150 -10.61 22.75 44.28
N GLU A 151 -11.74 22.42 43.65
CA GLU A 151 -13.01 22.10 44.35
C GLU A 151 -12.86 20.92 45.31
N ILE A 152 -12.18 19.85 44.89
CA ILE A 152 -11.93 18.68 45.77
C ILE A 152 -11.13 19.09 47.00
N LYS A 153 -10.09 19.92 46.85
CA LYS A 153 -9.31 20.42 48.00
C LYS A 153 -10.16 21.26 48.95
N GLU A 154 -11.06 22.08 48.43
CA GLU A 154 -11.98 22.86 49.27
C GLU A 154 -12.97 21.96 50.03
N LEU A 155 -13.48 20.91 49.38
CA LEU A 155 -14.34 19.91 50.00
C LEU A 155 -13.62 19.08 51.06
N GLU A 156 -12.36 18.70 50.82
CA GLU A 156 -11.50 18.02 51.82
C GLU A 156 -11.33 18.89 53.08
N ILE A 157 -11.05 20.19 52.92
CA ILE A 157 -10.96 21.14 54.04
C ILE A 157 -12.29 21.23 54.80
N GLN A 158 -13.43 21.22 54.11
CA GLN A 158 -14.75 21.24 54.76
C GLN A 158 -15.06 19.95 55.52
N LEU A 159 -14.70 18.79 54.94
CA LEU A 159 -14.84 17.49 55.59
C LEU A 159 -13.97 17.38 56.84
N GLU A 160 -12.73 17.87 56.78
CA GLU A 160 -11.82 17.87 57.92
C GLU A 160 -12.35 18.76 59.05
N LYS A 161 -12.89 19.95 58.73
CA LYS A 161 -13.58 20.79 59.73
C LYS A 161 -14.78 20.10 60.38
N LYS A 162 -15.64 19.45 59.58
CA LYS A 162 -16.79 18.70 60.11
C LYS A 162 -16.37 17.51 60.98
N SER A 163 -15.27 16.83 60.62
CA SER A 163 -14.71 15.74 61.41
C SER A 163 -14.20 16.25 62.76
N GLN A 164 -13.48 17.38 62.78
CA GLN A 164 -13.02 18.02 64.02
C GLN A 164 -14.19 18.46 64.92
N GLU A 165 -15.25 18.99 64.31
CA GLU A 165 -16.47 19.39 65.03
C GLU A 165 -17.22 18.20 65.63
N GLN A 166 -17.35 17.09 64.89
CA GLN A 166 -17.92 15.84 65.42
C GLN A 166 -17.08 15.25 66.55
N GLN A 167 -15.75 15.37 66.47
CA GLN A 167 -14.86 14.91 67.52
C GLN A 167 -15.02 15.75 68.79
N LYS A 168 -15.15 17.07 68.65
CA LYS A 168 -15.46 17.97 69.76
C LYS A 168 -16.82 17.67 70.41
N ILE A 169 -17.86 17.42 69.61
CA ILE A 169 -19.18 17.02 70.12
C ILE A 169 -19.11 15.67 70.88
N LYS A 170 -18.30 14.72 70.39
CA LYS A 170 -18.08 13.45 71.11
C LYS A 170 -17.41 13.67 72.46
N GLU A 171 -16.39 14.52 72.53
CA GLU A 171 -15.70 14.87 73.76
C GLU A 171 -16.63 15.59 74.76
N GLU A 172 -17.45 16.53 74.29
CA GLU A 172 -18.45 17.23 75.10
C GLU A 172 -19.52 16.28 75.65
N ASN A 173 -20.07 15.40 74.81
CA ASN A 173 -21.04 14.38 75.24
C ASN A 173 -20.43 13.41 76.25
N GLN A 174 -19.16 13.04 76.09
CA GLN A 174 -18.47 12.14 76.99
C GLN A 174 -18.25 12.77 78.37
N GLN A 175 -17.92 14.07 78.41
CA GLN A 175 -17.87 14.84 79.65
C GLN A 175 -19.24 14.95 80.33
N GLU A 176 -20.32 15.18 79.57
CA GLU A 176 -21.68 15.25 80.12
C GLU A 176 -22.13 13.91 80.71
N ILE A 177 -21.81 12.79 80.05
CA ILE A 177 -22.05 11.44 80.58
C ILE A 177 -21.28 11.20 81.87
N GLU A 178 -20.02 11.64 81.97
CA GLU A 178 -19.24 11.53 83.22
C GLU A 178 -19.83 12.39 84.34
N GLN A 179 -20.28 13.61 84.05
CA GLN A 179 -20.96 14.46 85.04
C GLN A 179 -22.28 13.85 85.51
N LEU A 180 -23.07 13.25 84.61
CA LEU A 180 -24.30 12.54 84.95
C LEU A 180 -24.04 11.29 85.81
N LYS A 181 -22.99 10.53 85.49
CA LYS A 181 -22.55 9.39 86.33
C LYS A 181 -22.17 9.87 87.72
N GLN A 182 -21.42 10.96 87.83
CA GLN A 182 -21.02 11.52 89.12
C GLN A 182 -22.23 11.98 89.95
N ARG A 183 -23.17 12.71 89.33
CA ARG A 183 -24.43 13.10 90.01
C ARG A 183 -25.26 11.91 90.47
N ASN A 184 -25.36 10.86 89.65
CA ASN A 184 -26.10 9.66 90.02
C ASN A 184 -25.43 8.92 91.19
N ILE A 185 -24.10 8.88 91.25
CA ILE A 185 -23.36 8.32 92.38
C ILE A 185 -23.63 9.15 93.65
N GLU A 186 -23.60 10.47 93.55
CA GLU A 186 -23.89 11.37 94.69
C GLU A 186 -25.34 11.22 95.19
N GLN A 187 -26.31 11.09 94.27
CA GLN A 187 -27.71 10.84 94.64
C GLN A 187 -27.90 9.46 95.30
N LEU A 188 -27.22 8.42 94.80
CA LEU A 188 -27.25 7.09 95.42
C LEU A 188 -26.63 7.11 96.83
N GLN A 189 -25.52 7.83 97.03
CA GLN A 189 -24.91 8.00 98.35
C GLN A 189 -25.81 8.77 99.32
N GLN A 190 -26.52 9.80 98.83
CA GLN A 190 -27.53 10.51 99.64
C GLN A 190 -28.70 9.61 100.02
N PHE A 191 -29.18 8.80 99.08
CA PHE A 191 -30.25 7.83 99.34
C PHE A 191 -29.82 6.75 100.33
N GLU A 192 -28.59 6.26 100.22
CA GLU A 192 -28.01 5.29 101.15
C GLU A 192 -27.84 5.87 102.56
N ALA A 193 -27.42 7.13 102.68
CA ALA A 193 -27.36 7.84 103.95
C ALA A 193 -28.75 8.03 104.58
N GLN A 194 -29.77 8.37 103.79
CA GLN A 194 -31.16 8.48 104.26
C GLN A 194 -31.70 7.12 104.73
N MET A 195 -31.44 6.04 103.99
CA MET A 195 -31.81 4.68 104.36
C MET A 195 -31.14 4.24 105.68
N GLN A 196 -29.87 4.58 105.89
CA GLN A 196 -29.18 4.28 107.15
C GLN A 196 -29.75 5.09 108.33
N GLU A 197 -30.16 6.34 108.10
CA GLU A 197 -30.82 7.17 109.12
C GLU A 197 -32.22 6.63 109.47
N GLU A 198 -33.00 6.19 108.48
CA GLU A 198 -34.29 5.53 108.71
C GLU A 198 -34.12 4.20 109.45
N GLN A 199 -33.13 3.38 109.09
CA GLN A 199 -32.83 2.15 109.83
C GLN A 199 -32.44 2.42 111.28
N LYS A 200 -31.76 3.54 111.55
CA LYS A 200 -31.45 3.96 112.92
C LYS A 200 -32.70 4.40 113.69
N LYS A 201 -33.62 5.14 113.06
CA LYS A 201 -34.92 5.52 113.63
C LYS A 201 -35.81 4.29 113.89
N ILE A 202 -35.77 3.28 113.01
CA ILE A 202 -36.49 2.02 113.21
C ILE A 202 -35.94 1.30 114.45
N LYS A 203 -34.62 1.20 114.62
CA LYS A 203 -34.02 0.62 115.85
C LYS A 203 -34.38 1.40 117.12
N GLU A 204 -34.34 2.74 117.07
CA GLU A 204 -34.76 3.57 118.21
C GLU A 204 -36.25 3.36 118.56
N ASN A 205 -37.11 3.16 117.56
CA ASN A 205 -38.52 2.84 117.77
C ASN A 205 -38.75 1.41 118.30
N GLU A 206 -37.96 0.43 117.84
CA GLU A 206 -37.98 -0.95 118.35
C GLU A 206 -37.58 -0.99 119.84
N ASP A 207 -36.58 -0.21 120.24
CA ASP A 207 -36.16 -0.08 121.64
C ASP A 207 -37.25 0.59 122.51
N ILE A 208 -37.97 1.60 121.99
CA ILE A 208 -39.11 2.23 122.66
C ILE A 208 -40.30 1.25 122.79
N LEU A 209 -40.56 0.44 121.77
CA LEU A 209 -41.60 -0.61 121.79
C LEU A 209 -41.29 -1.68 122.83
N ALA A 210 -40.03 -2.14 122.90
CA ALA A 210 -39.58 -3.09 123.92
C ALA A 210 -39.70 -2.50 125.35
N GLN A 211 -39.52 -1.18 125.51
CA GLN A 211 -39.70 -0.49 126.78
C GLN A 211 -41.19 -0.36 127.18
N LYS A 212 -42.07 -0.13 126.19
CA LYS A 212 -43.54 -0.06 126.36
C LYS A 212 -44.18 -1.42 126.63
N GLU A 213 -43.68 -2.48 126.00
CA GLU A 213 -44.11 -3.86 126.27
C GLU A 213 -43.73 -4.31 127.68
N LYS A 214 -42.62 -3.80 128.22
CA LYS A 214 -42.20 -4.02 129.60
C LYS A 214 -43.08 -3.26 130.63
N GLU A 215 -43.58 -2.07 130.28
CA GLU A 215 -44.55 -1.31 131.09
C GLU A 215 -45.96 -1.93 131.05
N LEU A 216 -46.36 -2.57 129.95
CA LEU A 216 -47.66 -3.25 129.80
C LEU A 216 -47.73 -4.58 130.57
N ALA A 217 -46.60 -5.22 130.86
CA ALA A 217 -46.54 -6.43 131.67
C ALA A 217 -46.75 -6.18 133.19
N GLU A 218 -46.67 -4.92 133.66
CA GLU A 218 -46.77 -4.57 135.08
C GLU A 218 -48.14 -3.98 135.49
N LEU A 219 -49.08 -3.78 134.56
CA LEU A 219 -50.42 -3.24 134.83
C LEU A 219 -51.53 -4.27 134.57
N GLY A 220 -51.45 -5.40 135.26
CA GLY A 220 -52.45 -6.44 135.27
C GLY A 220 -53.26 -6.48 136.57
N GLU A 221 -54.14 -5.50 136.81
CA GLU A 221 -55.34 -5.65 137.66
C GLU A 221 -56.24 -4.41 137.57
N ASN A 222 -57.13 -4.35 136.56
CA ASN A 222 -58.41 -3.67 136.71
C ASN A 222 -59.42 -4.09 135.63
N LYS A 223 -60.65 -4.34 136.09
CA LYS A 223 -61.71 -5.14 135.45
C LYS A 223 -62.52 -4.38 134.38
N ASP A 224 -62.09 -3.18 133.97
CA ASP A 224 -62.83 -2.31 133.03
C ASP A 224 -62.31 -2.37 131.57
N LEU A 225 -61.29 -3.18 131.27
CA LEU A 225 -60.73 -3.34 129.91
C LEU A 225 -61.46 -4.39 129.04
N LEU A 226 -62.32 -5.23 129.63
CA LEU A 226 -62.99 -6.33 128.94
C LEU A 226 -64.08 -5.87 127.94
N GLN A 227 -64.61 -4.64 128.05
CA GLN A 227 -65.49 -4.07 127.03
C GLN A 227 -64.75 -3.37 125.89
N LYS A 228 -63.46 -3.04 126.06
CA LYS A 228 -62.63 -2.46 125.01
C LYS A 228 -62.04 -3.55 124.10
N LEU A 229 -61.71 -4.71 124.67
CA LEU A 229 -61.21 -5.87 123.92
C LEU A 229 -62.25 -6.48 122.96
N ASP A 230 -63.54 -6.40 123.25
CA ASP A 230 -64.61 -6.93 122.37
C ASP A 230 -64.84 -6.06 121.12
N LEU A 231 -64.46 -4.78 121.18
CA LEU A 231 -64.39 -3.89 120.02
C LEU A 231 -63.09 -4.10 119.22
N GLU A 232 -61.97 -4.31 119.92
CA GLU A 232 -60.67 -4.56 119.30
C GLU A 232 -60.61 -5.90 118.56
N MET A 233 -61.27 -6.95 119.06
CA MET A 233 -61.36 -8.23 118.34
C MET A 233 -62.22 -8.14 117.07
N LYS A 234 -63.32 -7.36 117.08
CA LYS A 234 -64.11 -7.11 115.87
C LYS A 234 -63.36 -6.29 114.83
N GLU A 235 -62.50 -5.37 115.28
CA GLU A 235 -61.63 -4.59 114.39
C GLU A 235 -60.52 -5.45 113.78
N LYS A 236 -60.03 -6.46 114.53
CA LYS A 236 -59.07 -7.45 114.00
C LYS A 236 -59.70 -8.49 113.08
N ASP A 237 -60.93 -8.93 113.32
CA ASP A 237 -61.66 -9.82 112.41
C ASP A 237 -61.95 -9.13 111.06
N LEU A 238 -62.24 -7.82 111.08
CA LEU A 238 -62.39 -7.01 109.87
C LEU A 238 -61.05 -6.84 109.12
N GLN A 239 -59.93 -6.69 109.83
CA GLN A 239 -58.60 -6.66 109.21
C GLN A 239 -58.20 -8.01 108.59
N ILE A 240 -58.64 -9.12 109.17
CA ILE A 240 -58.41 -10.46 108.61
C ILE A 240 -59.23 -10.63 107.32
N GLU A 241 -60.50 -10.21 107.28
CA GLU A 241 -61.33 -10.27 106.08
C GLU A 241 -60.80 -9.39 104.93
N ILE A 242 -60.26 -8.21 105.26
CA ILE A 242 -59.57 -7.33 104.28
C ILE A 242 -58.28 -7.97 103.77
N LEU A 243 -57.50 -8.63 104.64
CA LEU A 243 -56.29 -9.33 104.24
C LEU A 243 -56.58 -10.56 103.37
N GLU A 244 -57.67 -11.29 103.62
CA GLU A 244 -58.13 -12.43 102.81
C GLU A 244 -58.62 -11.98 101.41
N GLN A 245 -59.33 -10.85 101.31
CA GLN A 245 -59.68 -10.25 100.01
C GLN A 245 -58.44 -9.78 99.24
N GLN A 246 -57.46 -9.18 99.90
CA GLN A 246 -56.20 -8.79 99.26
C GLN A 246 -55.35 -9.99 98.81
N LEU A 247 -55.47 -11.14 99.48
CA LEU A 247 -54.83 -12.40 99.10
C LEU A 247 -55.48 -13.00 97.85
N GLN A 248 -56.82 -13.01 97.77
CA GLN A 248 -57.54 -13.43 96.56
C GLN A 248 -57.27 -12.52 95.36
N GLU A 249 -57.16 -11.20 95.55
CA GLU A 249 -56.76 -10.28 94.47
C GLU A 249 -55.31 -10.54 94.01
N LYS A 250 -54.39 -10.90 94.92
CA LYS A 250 -53.02 -11.25 94.57
C LYS A 250 -52.93 -12.58 93.81
N GLU A 251 -53.73 -13.58 94.17
CA GLU A 251 -53.81 -14.86 93.45
C GLU A 251 -54.40 -14.70 92.04
N GLY A 252 -55.43 -13.88 91.87
CA GLY A 252 -55.98 -13.53 90.55
C GLY A 252 -54.98 -12.80 89.66
N ASN A 253 -54.19 -11.88 90.23
CA ASN A 253 -53.11 -11.21 89.51
C ASN A 253 -51.96 -12.16 89.13
N GLN A 254 -51.66 -13.16 89.97
CA GLN A 254 -50.63 -14.16 89.69
C GLN A 254 -51.00 -15.09 88.51
N GLN A 255 -52.29 -15.39 88.33
CA GLN A 255 -52.79 -16.11 87.14
C GLN A 255 -52.68 -15.28 85.85
N ASN A 256 -52.94 -13.96 85.92
CA ASN A 256 -52.74 -13.06 84.78
C ASN A 256 -51.25 -12.91 84.41
N PHE A 257 -50.35 -12.83 85.40
CA PHE A 257 -48.90 -12.80 85.15
C PHE A 257 -48.36 -14.11 84.55
N THR A 258 -48.96 -15.27 84.86
CA THR A 258 -48.56 -16.55 84.25
C THR A 258 -49.05 -16.67 82.81
N ALA A 259 -50.24 -16.14 82.49
CA ALA A 259 -50.72 -16.06 81.10
C ALA A 259 -49.87 -15.09 80.25
N GLU A 260 -49.56 -13.89 80.76
CA GLU A 260 -48.69 -12.92 80.08
C GLU A 260 -47.27 -13.46 79.89
N ASN A 261 -46.70 -14.15 80.90
CA ASN A 261 -45.37 -14.78 80.76
C ASN A 261 -45.35 -15.91 79.73
N LYS A 262 -46.46 -16.66 79.58
CA LYS A 262 -46.57 -17.70 78.55
C LYS A 262 -46.59 -17.08 77.15
N GLU A 263 -47.35 -16.00 76.96
CA GLU A 263 -47.39 -15.26 75.70
C GLU A 263 -46.04 -14.58 75.38
N LEU A 264 -45.36 -14.02 76.40
CA LEU A 264 -44.03 -13.44 76.23
C LEU A 264 -42.99 -14.49 75.84
N ASN A 265 -43.03 -15.68 76.46
CA ASN A 265 -42.14 -16.79 76.11
C ASN A 265 -42.38 -17.32 74.69
N GLU A 266 -43.64 -17.39 74.23
CA GLU A 266 -43.93 -17.76 72.84
C GLU A 266 -43.42 -16.69 71.84
N LYS A 267 -43.56 -15.40 72.15
CA LYS A 267 -43.01 -14.32 71.32
C LYS A 267 -41.48 -14.30 71.33
N LEU A 268 -40.86 -14.55 72.49
CA LEU A 268 -39.40 -14.64 72.62
C LEU A 268 -38.85 -15.84 71.84
N SER A 269 -39.55 -16.98 71.88
CA SER A 269 -39.18 -18.17 71.11
C SER A 269 -39.32 -17.96 69.59
N LYS A 270 -40.36 -17.24 69.14
CA LYS A 270 -40.49 -16.84 67.72
C LYS A 270 -39.37 -15.89 67.30
N PHE A 271 -39.08 -14.87 68.10
CA PHE A 271 -38.00 -13.92 67.82
C PHE A 271 -36.62 -14.61 67.77
N GLN A 272 -36.35 -15.55 68.67
CA GLN A 272 -35.11 -16.35 68.63
C GLN A 272 -35.01 -17.23 67.39
N ALA A 273 -36.13 -17.77 66.89
CA ALA A 273 -36.15 -18.55 65.66
C ALA A 273 -35.88 -17.67 64.43
N GLU A 274 -36.53 -16.50 64.34
CA GLU A 274 -36.31 -15.52 63.27
C GLU A 274 -34.88 -14.98 63.28
N PHE A 275 -34.34 -14.69 64.47
CA PHE A 275 -32.95 -14.23 64.62
C PHE A 275 -31.94 -15.31 64.18
N LYS A 276 -32.16 -16.58 64.53
CA LYS A 276 -31.34 -17.70 64.02
C LYS A 276 -31.44 -17.84 62.50
N GLN A 277 -32.62 -17.65 61.92
CA GLN A 277 -32.81 -17.70 60.48
C GLN A 277 -32.07 -16.56 59.76
N GLN A 278 -32.13 -15.34 60.29
CA GLN A 278 -31.35 -14.20 59.78
C GLN A 278 -29.84 -14.43 59.87
N GLN A 279 -29.34 -14.98 60.99
CA GLN A 279 -27.93 -15.34 61.11
C GLN A 279 -27.49 -16.39 60.08
N GLN A 280 -28.34 -17.35 59.74
CA GLN A 280 -28.04 -18.33 58.69
C GLN A 280 -28.01 -17.71 57.30
N ILE A 281 -28.88 -16.72 57.02
CA ILE A 281 -28.89 -15.98 55.75
C ILE A 281 -27.61 -15.14 55.63
N LEU A 282 -27.22 -14.42 56.68
CA LEU A 282 -25.99 -13.63 56.71
C LEU A 282 -24.76 -14.52 56.50
N LYS A 283 -24.66 -15.67 57.18
CA LYS A 283 -23.56 -16.63 56.95
C LYS A 283 -23.49 -17.15 55.51
N LYS A 284 -24.64 -17.34 54.84
CA LYS A 284 -24.67 -17.74 53.42
C LYS A 284 -24.20 -16.61 52.50
N GLN A 285 -24.53 -15.35 52.83
CA GLN A 285 -24.08 -14.18 52.08
C GLN A 285 -22.58 -13.92 52.27
N GLU A 286 -22.07 -14.04 53.51
CA GLU A 286 -20.65 -13.96 53.82
C GLU A 286 -19.86 -15.01 53.05
N LYS A 287 -20.32 -16.27 53.03
CA LYS A 287 -19.67 -17.33 52.27
C LYS A 287 -19.62 -17.04 50.76
N LYS A 288 -20.70 -16.52 50.17
CA LYS A 288 -20.71 -16.10 48.75
C LYS A 288 -19.77 -14.93 48.48
N LEU A 289 -19.69 -13.97 49.38
CA LEU A 289 -18.78 -12.84 49.25
C LEU A 289 -17.31 -13.29 49.32
N GLU A 290 -17.02 -14.26 50.19
CA GLU A 290 -15.69 -14.85 50.35
C GLU A 290 -15.27 -15.68 49.12
N GLU A 291 -16.20 -16.45 48.53
CA GLU A 291 -16.02 -17.13 47.25
C GLU A 291 -15.71 -16.12 46.12
N ASN A 292 -16.49 -15.05 45.98
CA ASN A 292 -16.24 -14.00 44.97
C ASN A 292 -14.91 -13.26 45.19
N LEU A 293 -14.52 -13.00 46.44
CA LEU A 293 -13.23 -12.38 46.76
C LEU A 293 -12.06 -13.31 46.43
N GLN A 294 -12.24 -14.62 46.59
CA GLN A 294 -11.25 -15.62 46.22
C GLN A 294 -11.09 -15.71 44.69
N GLU A 295 -12.19 -15.75 43.93
CA GLU A 295 -12.15 -15.71 42.46
C GLU A 295 -11.46 -14.44 41.94
N ASN A 296 -11.75 -13.27 42.53
CA ASN A 296 -11.07 -12.02 42.17
C ASN A 296 -9.56 -12.05 42.48
N ARG A 297 -9.15 -12.67 43.58
CA ARG A 297 -7.71 -12.85 43.90
C ARG A 297 -7.01 -13.74 42.88
N GLU A 298 -7.66 -14.82 42.45
CA GLU A 298 -7.12 -15.73 41.44
C GLU A 298 -6.99 -15.04 40.07
N MET A 299 -8.01 -14.27 39.68
CA MET A 299 -7.98 -13.45 38.47
C MET A 299 -6.81 -12.43 38.48
N TYR A 300 -6.62 -11.72 39.60
CA TYR A 300 -5.51 -10.77 39.74
C TYR A 300 -4.14 -11.45 39.67
N GLN A 301 -4.00 -12.65 40.24
CA GLN A 301 -2.75 -13.42 40.15
C GLN A 301 -2.46 -13.85 38.72
N GLU A 302 -3.48 -14.24 37.96
CA GLU A 302 -3.34 -14.62 36.54
C GLU A 302 -2.93 -13.40 35.69
N LEU A 303 -3.52 -12.23 35.95
CA LEU A 303 -3.18 -10.97 35.29
C LEU A 303 -1.73 -10.57 35.56
N GLN A 304 -1.25 -10.69 36.81
CA GLN A 304 0.15 -10.44 37.16
C GLN A 304 1.13 -11.41 36.48
N LYS A 305 0.76 -12.69 36.32
CA LYS A 305 1.58 -13.65 35.55
C LYS A 305 1.68 -13.24 34.08
N GLN A 306 0.57 -12.78 33.49
CA GLN A 306 0.54 -12.35 32.09
C GLN A 306 1.35 -11.06 31.89
N GLU A 307 1.28 -10.12 32.83
CA GLU A 307 2.09 -8.90 32.82
C GLU A 307 3.59 -9.20 32.89
N ARG A 308 4.00 -10.14 33.75
CA ARG A 308 5.40 -10.61 33.80
C ARG A 308 5.86 -11.24 32.49
N LYS A 309 5.02 -12.04 31.82
CA LYS A 309 5.33 -12.60 30.50
C LYS A 309 5.52 -11.51 29.45
N ASN A 310 4.67 -10.50 29.46
CA ASN A 310 4.78 -9.36 28.54
C ASN A 310 6.04 -8.53 28.80
N GLN A 311 6.42 -8.32 30.07
CA GLN A 311 7.67 -7.64 30.42
C GLN A 311 8.91 -8.40 29.93
N VAL A 312 8.91 -9.74 30.01
CA VAL A 312 10.00 -10.56 29.46
C VAL A 312 10.10 -10.42 27.94
N LEU A 313 8.97 -10.44 27.22
CA LEU A 313 8.94 -10.24 25.77
C LEU A 313 9.43 -8.83 25.36
N ILE A 314 9.09 -7.80 26.14
CA ILE A 314 9.59 -6.44 25.91
C ILE A 314 11.12 -6.39 26.08
N GLN A 315 11.65 -7.02 27.12
CA GLN A 315 13.10 -7.09 27.36
C GLN A 315 13.85 -7.87 26.26
N GLU A 316 13.27 -8.96 25.75
CA GLU A 316 13.84 -9.70 24.62
C GLU A 316 13.85 -8.87 23.33
N ASN A 317 12.77 -8.14 23.05
CA ASN A 317 12.71 -7.23 21.90
C ASN A 317 13.71 -6.08 22.00
N GLU A 318 13.87 -5.48 23.19
CA GLU A 318 14.90 -4.45 23.44
C GLU A 318 16.32 -5.00 23.24
N LYS A 319 16.57 -6.25 23.66
CA LYS A 319 17.85 -6.92 23.44
C LYS A 319 18.11 -7.15 21.95
N LEU A 320 17.12 -7.64 21.20
CA LEU A 320 17.22 -7.82 19.75
C LEU A 320 17.44 -6.49 19.01
N GLN A 321 16.77 -5.41 19.43
CA GLN A 321 16.99 -4.09 18.86
C GLN A 321 18.41 -3.57 19.12
N LYS A 322 18.96 -3.78 20.33
CA LYS A 322 20.36 -3.46 20.63
C LYS A 322 21.33 -4.28 19.78
N GLU A 323 21.10 -5.59 19.64
CA GLU A 323 21.94 -6.45 18.79
C GLU A 323 21.88 -6.05 17.31
N MET A 324 20.71 -5.63 16.80
CA MET A 324 20.57 -5.10 15.45
C MET A 324 21.29 -3.76 15.29
N GLY A 325 21.13 -2.83 16.23
CA GLY A 325 21.82 -1.54 16.21
C GLY A 325 23.36 -1.69 16.28
N GLU A 326 23.87 -2.65 17.06
CA GLU A 326 25.30 -2.96 17.08
C GLU A 326 25.80 -3.57 15.75
N LYS A 327 24.99 -4.42 15.10
CA LYS A 327 25.30 -4.98 13.79
C LYS A 327 25.29 -3.90 12.70
N GLU A 328 24.32 -2.98 12.73
CA GLU A 328 24.26 -1.83 11.82
C GLU A 328 25.43 -0.88 12.03
N LYS A 329 25.82 -0.63 13.29
CA LYS A 329 26.99 0.19 13.61
C LYS A 329 28.28 -0.43 13.07
N LYS A 330 28.49 -1.74 13.27
CA LYS A 330 29.63 -2.47 12.69
C LYS A 330 29.62 -2.47 11.17
N PHE A 331 28.43 -2.58 10.56
CA PHE A 331 28.30 -2.49 9.11
C PHE A 331 28.65 -1.08 8.60
N GLY A 332 28.18 -0.04 9.28
CA GLY A 332 28.53 1.36 9.00
C GLY A 332 30.02 1.64 9.15
N GLU A 333 30.66 1.18 10.23
CA GLU A 333 32.10 1.31 10.46
C GLU A 333 32.92 0.58 9.37
N ASN A 334 32.50 -0.61 8.96
CA ASN A 334 33.13 -1.35 7.87
C ASN A 334 32.97 -0.64 6.52
N PHE A 335 31.79 -0.08 6.25
CA PHE A 335 31.53 0.69 5.04
C PHE A 335 32.33 1.99 4.99
N GLN A 336 32.47 2.68 6.13
CA GLN A 336 33.29 3.89 6.25
C GLN A 336 34.78 3.57 6.02
N ASN A 337 35.30 2.51 6.63
CA ASN A 337 36.66 2.01 6.40
C ASN A 337 36.89 1.62 4.93
N LEU A 338 35.91 1.03 4.27
CA LEU A 338 35.97 0.69 2.85
C LEU A 338 36.04 1.96 1.99
N LYS A 339 35.23 2.97 2.31
CA LYS A 339 35.22 4.27 1.62
C LYS A 339 36.54 5.02 1.80
N GLU A 340 37.13 4.97 2.99
CA GLU A 340 38.44 5.57 3.27
C GLU A 340 39.57 4.84 2.53
N LYS A 341 39.54 3.50 2.47
CA LYS A 341 40.50 2.72 1.67
C LYS A 341 40.38 3.03 0.16
N ILE A 342 39.17 3.14 -0.37
CA ILE A 342 38.94 3.50 -1.79
C ILE A 342 39.43 4.91 -2.08
N ASN A 343 39.15 5.88 -1.19
CA ASN A 343 39.63 7.25 -1.34
C ASN A 343 41.15 7.38 -1.18
N GLY A 344 41.77 6.55 -0.32
CA GLY A 344 43.23 6.46 -0.20
C GLY A 344 43.91 5.96 -1.47
N VAL A 345 43.27 5.03 -2.20
CA VAL A 345 43.76 4.52 -3.49
C VAL A 345 43.58 5.56 -4.61
N TYR A 346 42.55 6.40 -4.55
CA TYR A 346 42.30 7.45 -5.55
C TYR A 346 43.23 8.67 -5.46
N ASN A 347 43.96 8.85 -4.35
CA ASN A 347 44.88 9.97 -4.16
C ASN A 347 46.34 9.71 -4.54
N LEU A 348 46.66 8.54 -5.10
CA LEU A 348 47.96 8.33 -5.74
C LEU A 348 47.89 8.81 -7.19
N GLN A 349 48.27 10.07 -7.37
CA GLN A 349 48.62 10.65 -8.67
C GLN A 349 49.69 9.78 -9.33
N ASN A 350 49.27 8.96 -10.30
CA ASN A 350 49.84 8.88 -11.65
C ASN A 350 49.22 7.66 -12.35
N GLY A 351 48.61 7.91 -13.50
CA GLY A 351 47.91 6.92 -14.29
C GLY A 351 48.76 5.69 -14.58
N ASN A 352 48.43 4.59 -13.92
CA ASN A 352 48.52 3.23 -14.43
C ASN A 352 47.56 2.37 -13.60
N PHE A 353 46.46 1.98 -14.24
CA PHE A 353 45.46 1.08 -13.69
C PHE A 353 46.11 -0.31 -13.54
N PHE A 354 46.39 -0.76 -12.32
CA PHE A 354 46.98 -2.08 -12.05
C PHE A 354 45.87 -3.16 -12.01
N PRO A 355 45.78 -4.07 -13.00
CA PRO A 355 44.76 -5.13 -13.01
C PRO A 355 44.96 -6.18 -11.91
N ASN A 356 46.18 -6.28 -11.36
CA ASN A 356 46.52 -7.29 -10.37
C ASN A 356 45.99 -6.94 -8.96
N LEU A 357 45.82 -5.66 -8.63
CA LEU A 357 45.28 -5.25 -7.32
C LEU A 357 43.78 -5.53 -7.22
N ALA A 358 43.04 -5.39 -8.33
CA ALA A 358 41.63 -5.76 -8.41
C ALA A 358 41.40 -7.28 -8.26
N LYS A 359 42.40 -8.09 -8.68
CA LYS A 359 42.36 -9.55 -8.58
C LYS A 359 42.65 -10.05 -7.16
N GLU A 360 43.58 -9.40 -6.45
CA GLU A 360 43.80 -9.62 -5.01
C GLU A 360 42.62 -9.12 -4.16
N PHE A 361 41.98 -8.02 -4.57
CA PHE A 361 40.80 -7.47 -3.90
C PHE A 361 39.57 -8.39 -4.05
N LEU A 362 39.35 -8.95 -5.25
CA LEU A 362 38.29 -9.94 -5.48
C LEU A 362 38.55 -11.22 -4.69
N ASN A 363 39.78 -11.74 -4.67
CA ASN A 363 40.11 -12.96 -3.92
C ASN A 363 39.99 -12.78 -2.40
N GLN A 364 40.37 -11.63 -1.83
CA GLN A 364 40.17 -11.39 -0.38
C GLN A 364 38.69 -11.20 -0.01
N PHE A 365 37.91 -10.58 -0.90
CA PHE A 365 36.47 -10.43 -0.70
C PHE A 365 35.73 -11.77 -0.84
N GLU A 366 36.18 -12.66 -1.73
CA GLU A 366 35.66 -14.04 -1.88
C GLU A 366 35.90 -14.87 -0.61
N ILE A 367 37.11 -14.80 -0.04
CA ILE A 367 37.50 -15.60 1.14
C ILE A 367 36.76 -15.14 2.41
N GLU A 368 36.54 -13.84 2.61
CA GLU A 368 35.77 -13.35 3.77
C GLU A 368 34.26 -13.55 3.63
N PHE A 369 33.74 -13.67 2.42
CA PHE A 369 32.31 -13.89 2.15
C PHE A 369 31.92 -15.37 2.19
N GLU A 370 32.79 -16.28 1.72
CA GLU A 370 32.57 -17.75 1.77
C GLU A 370 32.53 -18.32 3.20
N HIS A 371 33.15 -17.65 4.18
CA HIS A 371 33.14 -18.14 5.58
C HIS A 371 31.87 -17.80 6.38
N ARG A 372 30.88 -17.09 5.80
CA ARG A 372 29.66 -16.70 6.55
C ARG A 372 28.35 -17.29 6.05
N PHE A 373 28.31 -17.94 4.89
CA PHE A 373 27.07 -18.52 4.39
C PHE A 373 27.32 -19.90 3.76
N THR A 374 26.68 -20.91 4.35
CA THR A 374 26.80 -22.31 3.95
C THR A 374 26.32 -22.53 2.51
N VAL A 375 27.19 -23.23 1.77
CA VAL A 375 27.27 -23.55 0.34
C VAL A 375 26.03 -24.17 -0.34
N GLN A 376 24.89 -24.36 0.31
CA GLN A 376 23.78 -25.14 -0.30
C GLN A 376 22.82 -24.37 -1.22
N ASP A 377 22.79 -23.04 -1.21
CA ASP A 377 21.77 -22.28 -1.96
C ASP A 377 22.26 -21.60 -3.25
N PHE A 378 23.52 -21.79 -3.66
CA PHE A 378 24.14 -20.97 -4.72
C PHE A 378 24.72 -21.72 -5.93
N GLU A 379 24.29 -22.95 -6.21
CA GLU A 379 24.62 -23.60 -7.50
C GLU A 379 23.83 -23.05 -8.70
N PHE A 380 22.91 -22.10 -8.51
CA PHE A 380 22.10 -21.54 -9.59
C PHE A 380 22.65 -20.25 -10.24
N ILE A 381 23.70 -19.64 -9.68
CA ILE A 381 24.20 -18.33 -10.15
C ILE A 381 25.68 -18.46 -10.55
N LYS A 382 25.94 -19.24 -11.61
CA LYS A 382 27.25 -19.29 -12.28
C LYS A 382 27.23 -18.84 -13.74
N GLY A 383 26.12 -18.28 -14.24
CA GLY A 383 25.94 -18.03 -15.67
C GLY A 383 25.92 -16.58 -16.15
N GLU A 384 25.45 -15.61 -15.35
CA GLU A 384 25.04 -14.32 -15.93
C GLU A 384 25.64 -13.13 -15.18
N GLN A 385 26.23 -12.22 -15.94
CA GLN A 385 26.46 -10.85 -15.50
C GLN A 385 25.10 -10.26 -15.07
N ILE A 386 24.83 -10.28 -13.77
CA ILE A 386 23.62 -9.67 -13.21
C ILE A 386 23.66 -8.19 -13.56
N ASN A 387 22.85 -7.85 -14.55
CA ASN A 387 22.67 -6.50 -15.04
C ASN A 387 22.14 -5.65 -13.88
N LEU A 388 22.98 -4.74 -13.36
CA LEU A 388 22.67 -3.82 -12.24
C LEU A 388 21.32 -3.09 -12.41
N PHE A 389 20.82 -3.01 -13.64
CA PHE A 389 19.48 -2.54 -13.98
C PHE A 389 18.35 -3.35 -13.32
N TRP A 390 18.39 -4.69 -13.38
CA TRP A 390 17.37 -5.56 -12.80
C TRP A 390 17.35 -5.52 -11.27
N LEU A 391 18.52 -5.39 -10.65
CA LEU A 391 18.63 -5.24 -9.20
C LEU A 391 18.01 -3.91 -8.75
N LYS A 392 18.25 -2.82 -9.50
CA LYS A 392 17.67 -1.50 -9.22
C LYS A 392 16.15 -1.48 -9.40
N GLU A 393 15.64 -2.14 -10.44
CA GLU A 393 14.19 -2.27 -10.68
C GLU A 393 13.50 -3.11 -9.60
N SER A 394 14.15 -4.20 -9.17
CA SER A 394 13.66 -5.04 -8.07
C SER A 394 13.62 -4.30 -6.74
N PHE A 395 14.63 -3.48 -6.43
CA PHE A 395 14.65 -2.62 -5.25
C PHE A 395 13.58 -1.51 -5.30
N GLN A 396 13.31 -0.94 -6.48
CA GLN A 396 12.22 0.03 -6.64
C GLN A 396 10.85 -0.59 -6.42
N LYS A 397 10.59 -1.78 -6.99
CA LYS A 397 9.34 -2.53 -6.76
C LYS A 397 9.18 -2.91 -5.29
N MET A 398 10.25 -3.33 -4.63
CA MET A 398 10.22 -3.64 -3.20
C MET A 398 9.93 -2.40 -2.34
N ARG A 399 10.52 -1.23 -2.66
CA ARG A 399 10.19 0.03 -1.99
C ARG A 399 8.74 0.44 -2.18
N GLN A 400 8.18 0.27 -3.38
CA GLN A 400 6.77 0.56 -3.65
C GLN A 400 5.85 -0.34 -2.82
N LEU A 401 6.11 -1.65 -2.79
CA LEU A 401 5.33 -2.60 -2.00
C LEU A 401 5.39 -2.32 -0.49
N ILE A 402 6.56 -1.95 0.03
CA ILE A 402 6.71 -1.57 1.44
C ILE A 402 5.93 -0.27 1.72
N SER A 403 6.01 0.73 0.82
CA SER A 403 5.27 1.98 0.95
C SER A 403 3.75 1.79 0.91
N GLU A 404 3.24 0.91 0.04
CA GLU A 404 1.82 0.58 -0.03
C GLU A 404 1.34 -0.18 1.22
N LYS A 405 2.10 -1.17 1.69
CA LYS A 405 1.78 -1.85 2.96
C LYS A 405 1.72 -0.88 4.14
N TRP A 406 2.65 0.07 4.20
CA TRP A 406 2.68 1.07 5.26
C TRP A 406 1.52 2.06 5.17
N LYS A 407 1.11 2.47 3.95
CA LYS A 407 -0.11 3.26 3.73
C LYS A 407 -1.36 2.53 4.20
N ILE A 408 -1.51 1.26 3.83
CA ILE A 408 -2.67 0.45 4.23
C ILE A 408 -2.73 0.31 5.76
N GLN A 409 -1.60 0.06 6.42
CA GLN A 409 -1.55 0.00 7.89
C GLN A 409 -1.91 1.34 8.55
N LEU A 410 -1.38 2.46 8.05
CA LEU A 410 -1.72 3.80 8.54
C LEU A 410 -3.21 4.13 8.36
N GLU A 411 -3.80 3.70 7.25
CA GLU A 411 -5.21 3.93 6.95
C GLU A 411 -6.14 3.07 7.83
N ASN A 412 -5.74 1.85 8.16
CA ASN A 412 -6.44 1.00 9.11
C ASN A 412 -6.37 1.59 10.54
N VAL A 413 -5.21 2.07 10.98
CA VAL A 413 -5.06 2.74 12.28
C VAL A 413 -5.91 4.02 12.33
N ARG A 414 -5.94 4.82 11.26
CA ARG A 414 -6.82 6.01 11.18
C ARG A 414 -8.30 5.64 11.25
N LYS A 415 -8.73 4.53 10.61
CA LYS A 415 -10.12 4.06 10.69
C LYS A 415 -10.49 3.61 12.11
N GLU A 416 -9.59 2.89 12.79
CA GLU A 416 -9.79 2.50 14.19
C GLU A 416 -9.85 3.72 15.12
N GLU A 417 -8.94 4.69 14.97
CA GLU A 417 -8.97 5.90 15.79
C GLU A 417 -10.22 6.74 15.53
N LYS A 418 -10.66 6.85 14.27
CA LYS A 418 -11.91 7.53 13.92
C LYS A 418 -13.12 6.85 14.53
N SER A 419 -13.19 5.52 14.49
CA SER A 419 -14.27 4.74 15.13
C SER A 419 -14.26 4.90 16.65
N LYS A 420 -13.08 4.90 17.29
CA LYS A 420 -12.94 5.17 18.73
C LYS A 420 -13.41 6.58 19.08
N PHE A 421 -13.08 7.57 18.26
CA PHE A 421 -13.50 8.95 18.45
C PHE A 421 -15.01 9.13 18.28
N GLU A 422 -15.61 8.49 17.26
CA GLU A 422 -17.06 8.51 17.04
C GLU A 422 -17.82 7.89 18.22
N LYS A 423 -17.36 6.75 18.76
CA LYS A 423 -17.91 6.14 19.98
C LYS A 423 -17.77 7.02 21.22
N LEU A 424 -16.62 7.70 21.36
CA LEU A 424 -16.40 8.65 22.47
C LEU A 424 -17.34 9.85 22.37
N ASN A 425 -17.59 10.34 21.15
CA ASN A 425 -18.50 11.44 20.89
C ASN A 425 -19.97 11.04 21.10
N GLU A 426 -20.36 9.82 20.74
CA GLU A 426 -21.68 9.26 21.07
C GLU A 426 -21.88 9.13 22.58
N ASN A 427 -20.90 8.60 23.30
CA ASN A 427 -20.93 8.52 24.77
C ASN A 427 -21.03 9.92 25.41
N TYR A 428 -20.27 10.89 24.91
CA TYR A 428 -20.35 12.28 25.37
C TYR A 428 -21.75 12.88 25.14
N ASN A 429 -22.35 12.64 23.98
CA ASN A 429 -23.70 13.11 23.66
C ASN A 429 -24.77 12.40 24.51
N GLN A 430 -24.61 11.12 24.82
CA GLN A 430 -25.49 10.41 25.75
C GLN A 430 -25.38 10.98 27.16
N ILE A 431 -24.16 11.17 27.69
CA ILE A 431 -23.92 11.79 29.00
C ILE A 431 -24.57 13.17 29.07
N LYS A 432 -24.39 14.00 28.03
CA LYS A 432 -25.00 15.34 27.95
C LYS A 432 -26.53 15.29 27.93
N LYS A 433 -27.12 14.27 27.28
CA LYS A 433 -28.57 14.04 27.29
C LYS A 433 -29.05 13.63 28.69
N THR A 434 -28.37 12.70 29.34
CA THR A 434 -28.68 12.27 30.72
C THR A 434 -28.54 13.43 31.71
N GLN A 435 -27.53 14.30 31.53
CA GLN A 435 -27.31 15.48 32.36
C GLN A 435 -28.44 16.51 32.20
N ASN A 436 -28.96 16.70 30.98
CA ASN A 436 -30.14 17.53 30.73
C ASN A 436 -31.44 16.92 31.33
N GLU A 437 -31.60 15.60 31.26
CA GLU A 437 -32.73 14.89 31.89
C GLU A 437 -32.67 14.98 33.42
N TRP A 438 -31.47 14.90 34.01
CA TRP A 438 -31.25 15.15 35.44
C TRP A 438 -31.56 16.59 35.81
N GLY A 439 -31.08 17.57 35.03
CA GLY A 439 -31.41 18.98 35.25
C GLY A 439 -32.93 19.26 35.18
N GLN A 440 -33.67 18.56 34.31
CA GLN A 440 -35.15 18.65 34.28
C GLN A 440 -35.80 17.97 35.49
N LYS A 441 -35.30 16.80 35.93
CA LYS A 441 -35.80 16.12 37.13
C LYS A 441 -35.53 16.94 38.39
N GLU A 442 -34.36 17.56 38.49
CA GLU A 442 -33.99 18.48 39.57
C GLU A 442 -34.89 19.72 39.58
N MET A 443 -35.15 20.33 38.41
CA MET A 443 -36.09 21.45 38.32
C MET A 443 -37.52 21.06 38.70
N ASN A 444 -37.96 19.84 38.38
CA ASN A 444 -39.26 19.31 38.79
C ASN A 444 -39.32 19.02 40.29
N PHE A 445 -38.23 18.49 40.87
CA PHE A 445 -38.10 18.28 42.31
C PHE A 445 -38.11 19.60 43.09
N VAL A 446 -37.43 20.63 42.60
CA VAL A 446 -37.47 21.98 43.18
C VAL A 446 -38.89 22.57 43.10
N ARG A 447 -39.63 22.37 42.00
CA ARG A 447 -41.04 22.78 41.90
C ARG A 447 -41.96 22.00 42.86
N GLU A 448 -41.69 20.72 43.11
CA GLU A 448 -42.42 19.93 44.12
C GLU A 448 -42.10 20.35 45.54
N LEU A 449 -40.84 20.69 45.84
CA LEU A 449 -40.44 21.27 47.11
C LEU A 449 -41.12 22.63 47.35
N ASP A 450 -41.23 23.48 46.33
CA ASP A 450 -41.95 24.75 46.43
C ASP A 450 -43.45 24.55 46.67
N LYS A 451 -44.07 23.55 46.02
CA LYS A 451 -45.47 23.16 46.30
C LYS A 451 -45.65 22.64 47.73
N ASN A 452 -44.73 21.80 48.21
CA ASN A 452 -44.77 21.27 49.58
C ASN A 452 -44.52 22.36 50.63
N SER A 453 -43.64 23.33 50.33
CA SER A 453 -43.41 24.53 51.14
C SER A 453 -44.67 25.40 51.23
N GLN A 454 -45.40 25.60 50.12
CA GLN A 454 -46.69 26.28 50.13
C GLN A 454 -47.76 25.54 50.93
N VAL A 455 -47.78 24.20 50.88
CA VAL A 455 -48.70 23.37 51.69
C VAL A 455 -48.36 23.45 53.18
N LEU A 456 -47.08 23.51 53.55
CA LEU A 456 -46.63 23.72 54.93
C LEU A 456 -47.02 25.13 55.42
N GLY A 457 -46.84 26.17 54.61
CA GLY A 457 -47.29 27.53 54.93
C GLY A 457 -48.81 27.64 55.13
N GLN A 458 -49.61 26.83 54.43
CA GLN A 458 -51.07 26.74 54.67
C GLN A 458 -51.40 25.99 55.98
N LYS A 459 -50.60 24.99 56.36
CA LYS A 459 -50.77 24.27 57.64
C LYS A 459 -50.40 25.15 58.84
N ASP A 460 -49.34 25.94 58.74
CA ASP A 460 -48.95 26.89 59.80
C ASP A 460 -49.99 27.99 60.02
N LYS A 461 -50.65 28.43 58.94
CA LYS A 461 -51.79 29.34 59.03
C LYS A 461 -52.97 28.73 59.79
N LYS A 462 -53.24 27.44 59.57
CA LYS A 462 -54.29 26.67 60.25
C LYS A 462 -53.96 26.38 61.72
N ILE A 463 -52.68 26.22 62.06
CA ILE A 463 -52.20 26.09 63.46
C ILE A 463 -52.36 27.42 64.20
N SER A 464 -52.10 28.56 63.55
CA SER A 464 -52.34 29.89 64.10
C SER A 464 -53.83 30.15 64.36
N GLU A 465 -54.72 29.73 63.45
CA GLU A 465 -56.18 29.81 63.61
C GLU A 465 -56.69 28.92 64.78
N LEU A 466 -56.14 27.71 64.95
CA LEU A 466 -56.46 26.84 66.08
C LEU A 466 -55.98 27.40 67.43
N GLY A 467 -54.85 28.13 67.44
CA GLY A 467 -54.36 28.83 68.63
C GLY A 467 -55.30 29.95 69.11
N GLN A 468 -56.05 30.58 68.21
CA GLN A 468 -57.05 31.60 68.57
C GLN A 468 -58.33 31.00 69.17
N VAL A 469 -58.73 29.81 68.73
CA VAL A 469 -59.89 29.06 69.28
C VAL A 469 -59.62 28.56 70.70
N ILE A 470 -58.39 28.12 70.98
CA ILE A 470 -57.98 27.66 72.33
C ILE A 470 -58.02 28.81 73.34
N ASN A 471 -57.67 30.04 72.93
CA ASN A 471 -57.76 31.22 73.80
C ASN A 471 -59.21 31.69 74.04
N GLN A 472 -60.15 31.40 73.13
CA GLN A 472 -61.58 31.69 73.34
C GLN A 472 -62.21 30.71 74.35
N LEU A 473 -61.87 29.42 74.28
CA LEU A 473 -62.38 28.41 75.21
C LEU A 473 -61.87 28.61 76.64
N LYS A 474 -60.64 29.13 76.79
CA LYS A 474 -60.06 29.44 78.11
C LYS A 474 -60.78 30.58 78.85
N ASN A 475 -61.42 31.50 78.11
CA ASN A 475 -62.17 32.62 78.68
C ASN A 475 -63.62 32.25 79.10
N GLU A 476 -64.16 31.13 78.61
CA GLU A 476 -65.51 30.66 78.97
C GLU A 476 -65.53 29.78 80.25
N GLU A 477 -64.39 29.20 80.62
CA GLU A 477 -64.25 28.34 81.79
C GLU A 477 -64.10 29.13 83.10
N GLU A 478 -63.54 30.34 83.04
CA GLU A 478 -63.44 31.27 84.19
C GLU A 478 -64.80 31.88 84.59
N GLY A 479 -65.82 31.80 83.73
CA GLY A 479 -67.19 32.25 84.01
C GLY A 479 -68.02 31.30 84.88
N ARG A 480 -67.72 30.00 84.88
CA ARG A 480 -68.52 28.97 85.59
C ARG A 480 -68.18 28.82 87.08
N ILE A 481 -67.11 29.48 87.55
CA ILE A 481 -66.62 29.38 88.94
C ILE A 481 -67.43 30.26 89.92
N ARG A 482 -68.34 31.13 89.44
CA ARG A 482 -69.09 32.08 90.30
C ARG A 482 -70.42 31.55 90.89
N GLU A 483 -70.90 30.36 90.50
CA GLU A 483 -72.17 29.78 91.02
C GLU A 483 -72.00 28.84 92.23
N GLY A 484 -70.77 28.48 92.61
CA GLY A 484 -70.51 27.54 93.72
C GLY A 484 -70.78 28.07 95.14
N LYS A 485 -71.31 29.29 95.32
CA LYS A 485 -71.57 29.87 96.65
C LYS A 485 -72.88 29.41 97.31
N GLN A 486 -73.81 28.81 96.56
CA GLN A 486 -75.10 28.30 97.09
C GLN A 486 -75.04 26.87 97.65
N LEU A 487 -73.95 26.13 97.43
CA LEU A 487 -73.77 24.73 97.88
C LEU A 487 -73.26 24.58 99.33
N ARG A 488 -73.16 25.67 100.10
CA ARG A 488 -72.60 25.64 101.46
C ARG A 488 -73.58 25.20 102.56
N GLU A 489 -74.86 25.04 102.26
CA GLU A 489 -75.85 24.48 103.20
C GLU A 489 -76.04 22.95 103.07
N GLU A 490 -75.59 22.34 101.97
CA GLU A 490 -75.58 20.87 101.78
C GLU A 490 -74.41 20.16 102.50
N ILE A 491 -73.41 20.91 102.96
CA ILE A 491 -72.18 20.40 103.61
C ILE A 491 -72.46 19.72 104.97
N LYS A 492 -73.64 19.94 105.58
CA LYS A 492 -74.02 19.27 106.84
C LYS A 492 -74.51 17.83 106.63
N SER A 493 -74.99 17.47 105.43
CA SER A 493 -75.41 16.09 105.09
C SER A 493 -74.28 15.26 104.46
N LEU A 494 -73.25 15.91 103.92
CA LEU A 494 -72.10 15.24 103.29
C LEU A 494 -71.09 14.62 104.26
N LYS A 495 -71.09 15.01 105.54
CA LYS A 495 -70.22 14.36 106.55
C LYS A 495 -70.56 12.89 106.82
N GLN A 496 -71.79 12.45 106.54
CA GLN A 496 -72.21 11.06 106.67
C GLN A 496 -71.92 10.23 105.41
N LYS A 497 -71.68 10.89 104.26
CA LYS A 497 -71.22 10.26 103.00
C LYS A 497 -69.69 10.16 102.88
N LEU A 498 -68.96 10.88 103.73
CA LEU A 498 -67.49 10.91 103.72
C LEU A 498 -66.87 9.54 104.12
N GLN A 499 -67.54 8.79 105.00
CA GLN A 499 -67.14 7.43 105.37
C GLN A 499 -67.27 6.42 104.20
N GLN A 500 -68.21 6.64 103.27
CA GLN A 500 -68.36 5.82 102.05
C GLN A 500 -67.44 6.28 100.91
N GLN A 501 -66.84 7.46 101.03
CA GLN A 501 -65.89 8.00 100.04
C GLN A 501 -64.46 7.52 100.30
N GLU A 502 -64.09 7.18 101.53
CA GLU A 502 -62.78 6.61 101.85
C GLU A 502 -62.59 5.23 101.18
N ASP A 503 -63.64 4.41 101.12
CA ASP A 503 -63.66 3.14 100.36
C ASP A 503 -63.66 3.34 98.82
N PHE A 504 -64.14 4.49 98.33
CA PHE A 504 -64.12 4.84 96.91
C PHE A 504 -62.75 5.40 96.45
N ILE A 505 -62.05 6.13 97.33
CA ILE A 505 -60.70 6.67 97.04
C ILE A 505 -59.66 5.54 96.98
N GLY A 506 -59.78 4.51 97.81
CA GLY A 506 -58.96 3.29 97.71
C GLY A 506 -59.09 2.61 96.33
N ASN A 507 -60.32 2.47 95.83
CA ASN A 507 -60.60 1.94 94.49
C ASN A 507 -60.16 2.87 93.34
N GLN A 508 -60.17 4.19 93.51
CA GLN A 508 -59.66 5.14 92.52
C GLN A 508 -58.13 5.12 92.40
N VAL A 509 -57.40 4.95 93.52
CA VAL A 509 -55.92 4.84 93.50
C VAL A 509 -55.48 3.52 92.87
N GLN A 510 -56.22 2.43 93.11
CA GLN A 510 -55.97 1.13 92.47
C GLN A 510 -56.28 1.17 90.97
N ASN A 511 -57.37 1.85 90.56
CA ASN A 511 -57.68 2.11 89.16
C ASN A 511 -56.66 3.05 88.48
N GLN A 512 -56.14 4.07 89.17
CA GLN A 512 -55.07 4.94 88.64
C GLN A 512 -53.76 4.17 88.44
N LYS A 513 -53.39 3.28 89.36
CA LYS A 513 -52.22 2.41 89.20
C LYS A 513 -52.39 1.43 88.03
N GLN A 514 -53.58 0.85 87.85
CA GLN A 514 -53.89 0.02 86.67
C GLN A 514 -53.89 0.86 85.37
N LEU A 515 -54.34 2.11 85.41
CA LEU A 515 -54.30 3.02 84.26
C LEU A 515 -52.86 3.42 83.92
N GLN A 516 -52.01 3.70 84.90
CA GLN A 516 -50.58 3.98 84.70
C GLN A 516 -49.85 2.77 84.14
N SER A 517 -50.11 1.56 84.66
CA SER A 517 -49.57 0.32 84.10
C SER A 517 -49.99 0.10 82.64
N LYS A 518 -51.26 0.39 82.30
CA LYS A 518 -51.76 0.31 80.92
C LYS A 518 -51.19 1.42 80.03
N LEU A 519 -50.97 2.61 80.56
CA LEU A 519 -50.32 3.71 79.85
C LEU A 519 -48.84 3.41 79.58
N GLU A 520 -48.10 2.84 80.54
CA GLU A 520 -46.72 2.38 80.32
C GLU A 520 -46.64 1.22 79.34
N GLN A 521 -47.57 0.26 79.40
CA GLN A 521 -47.67 -0.80 78.39
C GLN A 521 -47.95 -0.20 77.00
N ASN A 522 -48.87 0.75 76.90
CA ASN A 522 -49.19 1.42 75.63
C ASN A 522 -48.03 2.29 75.12
N GLU A 523 -47.32 3.02 75.97
CA GLU A 523 -46.12 3.77 75.59
C GLU A 523 -45.01 2.83 75.08
N ASN A 524 -44.81 1.70 75.75
CA ASN A 524 -43.82 0.71 75.31
C ASN A 524 -44.23 0.03 74.00
N GLN A 525 -45.53 -0.22 73.79
CA GLN A 525 -46.05 -0.69 72.50
C GLN A 525 -45.90 0.38 71.41
N LEU A 526 -46.15 1.65 71.72
CA LEU A 526 -45.98 2.76 70.78
C LEU A 526 -44.51 2.94 70.40
N LYS A 527 -43.58 2.88 71.37
CA LYS A 527 -42.13 2.90 71.10
C LYS A 527 -41.68 1.74 70.23
N LYS A 528 -42.23 0.53 70.45
CA LYS A 528 -42.00 -0.63 69.59
C LYS A 528 -42.55 -0.41 68.18
N PHE A 529 -43.74 0.16 68.05
CA PHE A 529 -44.36 0.44 66.75
C PHE A 529 -43.58 1.50 65.97
N VAL A 530 -43.14 2.57 66.63
CA VAL A 530 -42.28 3.60 66.02
C VAL A 530 -40.95 3.01 65.56
N LYS A 531 -40.35 2.11 66.34
CA LYS A 531 -39.11 1.43 65.95
C LYS A 531 -39.30 0.52 64.74
N ILE A 532 -40.39 -0.26 64.70
CA ILE A 532 -40.75 -1.09 63.53
C ILE A 532 -41.03 -0.22 62.30
N GLN A 533 -41.68 0.93 62.47
CA GLN A 533 -41.95 1.86 61.37
C GLN A 533 -40.66 2.49 60.82
N GLN A 534 -39.70 2.83 61.68
CA GLN A 534 -38.37 3.29 61.27
C GLN A 534 -37.60 2.19 60.53
N GLU A 535 -37.60 0.96 61.04
CA GLU A 535 -36.96 -0.20 60.38
C GLU A 535 -37.60 -0.51 59.02
N TYR A 536 -38.92 -0.37 58.90
CA TYR A 536 -39.64 -0.50 57.62
C TYR A 536 -39.27 0.62 56.64
N GLN A 537 -39.16 1.87 57.10
CA GLN A 537 -38.71 2.99 56.27
C GLN A 537 -37.27 2.81 55.78
N SER A 538 -36.35 2.40 56.65
CA SER A 538 -34.96 2.09 56.26
C SER A 538 -34.88 0.89 55.31
N SER A 539 -35.73 -0.13 55.49
CA SER A 539 -35.79 -1.28 54.56
C SER A 539 -36.38 -0.90 53.21
N SER A 540 -37.39 -0.01 53.19
CA SER A 540 -37.97 0.55 51.96
C SER A 540 -36.95 1.41 51.19
N GLN A 541 -36.16 2.23 51.88
CA GLN A 541 -35.06 2.99 51.28
C GLN A 541 -34.01 2.06 50.64
N LYS A 542 -33.58 1.01 51.36
CA LYS A 542 -32.66 0.00 50.81
C LYS A 542 -33.24 -0.76 49.61
N LEU A 543 -34.55 -1.02 49.60
CA LEU A 543 -35.22 -1.65 48.47
C LEU A 543 -35.17 -0.74 47.22
N ASN A 544 -35.43 0.56 47.40
CA ASN A 544 -35.35 1.54 46.32
C ASN A 544 -33.91 1.68 45.79
N GLU A 545 -32.91 1.74 46.66
CA GLU A 545 -31.49 1.75 46.28
C GLU A 545 -31.11 0.51 45.46
N LEU A 546 -31.54 -0.68 45.91
CA LEU A 546 -31.32 -1.93 45.16
C LEU A 546 -32.04 -1.92 43.81
N GLN A 547 -33.22 -1.35 43.73
CA GLN A 547 -33.98 -1.25 42.49
C GLN A 547 -33.32 -0.30 41.48
N GLU A 548 -32.76 0.82 41.95
CA GLU A 548 -31.95 1.72 41.12
C GLU A 548 -30.66 1.04 40.62
N ILE A 549 -29.99 0.26 41.47
CA ILE A 549 -28.81 -0.52 41.06
C ILE A 549 -29.17 -1.54 39.98
N VAL A 550 -30.27 -2.27 40.13
CA VAL A 550 -30.73 -3.24 39.12
C VAL A 550 -31.03 -2.54 37.80
N GLN A 551 -31.75 -1.40 37.83
CA GLN A 551 -32.04 -0.63 36.61
C GLN A 551 -30.77 -0.11 35.93
N SER A 552 -29.79 0.36 36.71
CA SER A 552 -28.49 0.80 36.18
C SER A 552 -27.74 -0.37 35.54
N LYS A 553 -27.80 -1.58 36.12
CA LYS A 553 -27.17 -2.78 35.56
C LYS A 553 -27.87 -3.30 34.31
N ASP A 554 -29.21 -3.23 34.25
CA ASP A 554 -29.95 -3.58 33.03
C ASP A 554 -29.64 -2.63 31.86
N GLN A 555 -29.43 -1.34 32.15
CA GLN A 555 -28.97 -0.37 31.15
C GLN A 555 -27.54 -0.68 30.67
N GLU A 556 -26.63 -1.01 31.59
CA GLU A 556 -25.26 -1.40 31.27
C GLU A 556 -25.24 -2.68 30.39
N ILE A 557 -26.06 -3.68 30.72
CA ILE A 557 -26.24 -4.89 29.91
C ILE A 557 -26.76 -4.54 28.51
N SER A 558 -27.80 -3.70 28.38
CA SER A 558 -28.30 -3.27 27.07
C SER A 558 -27.25 -2.53 26.23
N GLN A 559 -26.42 -1.71 26.87
CA GLN A 559 -25.31 -1.03 26.19
C GLN A 559 -24.23 -2.02 25.71
N LEU A 560 -23.91 -3.02 26.53
CA LEU A 560 -22.97 -4.08 26.17
C LEU A 560 -23.51 -4.96 25.04
N GLU A 561 -24.80 -5.31 25.06
CA GLU A 561 -25.46 -6.06 23.99
C GLU A 561 -25.43 -5.28 22.66
N SER A 562 -25.75 -3.99 22.68
CA SER A 562 -25.63 -3.13 21.49
C SER A 562 -24.18 -3.02 21.01
N GLY A 563 -23.22 -2.89 21.93
CA GLY A 563 -21.79 -2.88 21.61
C GLY A 563 -21.32 -4.19 20.96
N MET A 564 -21.84 -5.33 21.42
CA MET A 564 -21.53 -6.65 20.89
C MET A 564 -22.15 -6.85 19.50
N GLN A 565 -23.36 -6.37 19.28
CA GLN A 565 -24.04 -6.41 17.99
C GLN A 565 -23.30 -5.57 16.94
N ASN A 566 -22.85 -4.35 17.31
CA ASN A 566 -22.00 -3.53 16.46
C ASN A 566 -20.65 -4.21 16.13
N LEU A 567 -20.06 -4.94 17.09
CA LEU A 567 -18.84 -5.71 16.84
C LEU A 567 -19.07 -6.90 15.89
N GLN A 568 -20.23 -7.55 15.96
CA GLN A 568 -20.62 -8.60 15.01
C GLN A 568 -20.78 -8.04 13.60
N GLU A 569 -21.45 -6.89 13.44
CA GLU A 569 -21.59 -6.23 12.13
C GLU A 569 -20.22 -5.82 11.55
N ILE A 570 -19.33 -5.25 12.36
CA ILE A 570 -17.96 -4.94 11.93
C ILE A 570 -17.20 -6.21 11.54
N HIS A 571 -17.36 -7.30 12.28
CA HIS A 571 -16.71 -8.57 11.97
C HIS A 571 -17.21 -9.16 10.64
N GLU A 572 -18.51 -9.12 10.38
CA GLU A 572 -19.08 -9.51 9.08
C GLU A 572 -18.60 -8.62 7.93
N GLU A 573 -18.50 -7.30 8.14
CA GLU A 573 -17.97 -6.37 7.14
C GLU A 573 -16.49 -6.64 6.82
N VAL A 574 -15.68 -6.99 7.84
CA VAL A 574 -14.27 -7.37 7.66
C VAL A 574 -14.15 -8.69 6.89
N LEU A 575 -14.98 -9.68 7.21
CA LEU A 575 -15.04 -10.95 6.48
C LEU A 575 -15.38 -10.74 5.00
N ASN A 576 -16.42 -9.97 4.71
CA ASN A 576 -16.83 -9.66 3.34
C ASN A 576 -15.71 -8.93 2.56
N LYS A 577 -15.05 -7.95 3.19
CA LYS A 577 -13.91 -7.26 2.57
C LYS A 577 -12.72 -8.20 2.34
N GLN A 578 -12.48 -9.13 3.26
CA GLN A 578 -11.43 -10.13 3.09
C GLN A 578 -11.71 -11.05 1.91
N GLU A 579 -12.96 -11.48 1.72
CA GLU A 579 -13.39 -12.26 0.56
C GLU A 579 -13.27 -11.46 -0.76
N GLU A 580 -13.65 -10.18 -0.77
CA GLU A 580 -13.48 -9.29 -1.92
C GLU A 580 -12.00 -9.14 -2.31
N VAL A 581 -11.13 -8.90 -1.33
CA VAL A 581 -9.67 -8.77 -1.55
C VAL A 581 -9.10 -10.09 -2.05
N GLN A 582 -9.53 -11.23 -1.51
CA GLN A 582 -9.10 -12.54 -1.98
C GLN A 582 -9.53 -12.80 -3.43
N MET A 583 -10.76 -12.44 -3.79
CA MET A 583 -11.26 -12.54 -5.17
C MET A 583 -10.48 -11.62 -6.13
N GLN A 584 -10.08 -10.43 -5.71
CA GLN A 584 -9.22 -9.54 -6.51
C GLN A 584 -7.83 -10.16 -6.74
N TYR A 585 -7.22 -10.73 -5.70
CA TYR A 585 -5.94 -11.43 -5.85
C TYR A 585 -6.04 -12.64 -6.78
N ASP A 586 -7.11 -13.42 -6.70
CA ASP A 586 -7.31 -14.57 -7.59
C ASP A 586 -7.46 -14.11 -9.06
N GLN A 587 -8.11 -12.98 -9.31
CA GLN A 587 -8.20 -12.38 -10.65
C GLN A 587 -6.84 -11.88 -11.15
N GLU A 588 -6.04 -11.23 -10.30
CA GLU A 588 -4.68 -10.79 -10.67
C GLU A 588 -3.76 -11.97 -10.93
N ILE A 589 -3.78 -13.01 -10.08
CA ILE A 589 -3.02 -14.25 -10.28
C ILE A 589 -3.42 -14.88 -11.62
N LYS A 590 -4.70 -14.90 -11.97
CA LYS A 590 -5.18 -15.41 -13.26
C LYS A 590 -4.67 -14.58 -14.44
N LYS A 591 -4.63 -13.25 -14.32
CA LYS A 591 -4.03 -12.36 -15.34
C LYS A 591 -2.53 -12.60 -15.49
N LEU A 592 -1.80 -12.68 -14.38
CA LEU A 592 -0.36 -12.94 -14.38
C LEU A 592 -0.03 -14.31 -14.99
N ARG A 593 -0.79 -15.35 -14.66
CA ARG A 593 -0.63 -16.68 -15.28
C ARG A 593 -0.83 -16.63 -16.80
N LYS A 594 -1.83 -15.88 -17.28
CA LYS A 594 -2.06 -15.71 -18.72
C LYS A 594 -0.90 -14.96 -19.39
N GLN A 595 -0.40 -13.89 -18.79
CA GLN A 595 0.77 -13.16 -19.30
C GLN A 595 2.03 -14.03 -19.32
N LEU A 596 2.22 -14.87 -18.30
CA LEU A 596 3.35 -15.79 -18.23
C LEU A 596 3.28 -16.83 -19.35
N GLN A 597 2.09 -17.39 -19.60
CA GLN A 597 1.85 -18.30 -20.72
C GLN A 597 2.07 -17.63 -22.09
N GLU A 598 1.64 -16.37 -22.26
CA GLU A 598 1.90 -15.59 -23.48
C GLU A 598 3.41 -15.33 -23.67
N ASN A 599 4.14 -15.05 -22.60
CA ASN A 599 5.59 -14.86 -22.64
C ASN A 599 6.35 -16.17 -22.91
N GLU A 600 5.90 -17.30 -22.38
CA GLU A 600 6.44 -18.63 -22.71
C GLU A 600 6.24 -18.94 -24.20
N GLY A 601 5.06 -18.62 -24.76
CA GLY A 601 4.82 -18.71 -26.20
C GLY A 601 5.80 -17.87 -27.02
N LYS A 602 5.99 -16.60 -26.64
CA LYS A 602 6.97 -15.70 -27.29
C LYS A 602 8.41 -16.20 -27.17
N ARG A 603 8.78 -16.81 -26.04
CA ARG A 603 10.10 -17.41 -25.84
C ARG A 603 10.33 -18.58 -26.81
N GLY A 604 9.32 -19.42 -27.02
CA GLY A 604 9.37 -20.49 -28.02
C GLY A 604 9.53 -19.98 -29.44
N ASP A 605 8.93 -18.84 -29.78
CA ASP A 605 9.15 -18.20 -31.08
C ASP A 605 10.54 -17.56 -31.19
N PHE A 606 11.07 -16.99 -30.11
CA PHE A 606 12.45 -16.48 -30.07
C PHE A 606 13.49 -17.60 -30.31
N GLU A 607 13.30 -18.78 -29.72
CA GLU A 607 14.15 -19.95 -29.97
C GLU A 607 14.12 -20.41 -31.44
N LYS A 608 12.96 -20.27 -32.12
CA LYS A 608 12.88 -20.55 -33.56
C LYS A 608 13.66 -19.50 -34.36
N PHE A 609 13.53 -18.23 -34.02
CA PHE A 609 14.29 -17.14 -34.66
C PHE A 609 15.80 -17.29 -34.43
N GLU A 610 16.24 -17.73 -33.25
CA GLU A 610 17.67 -18.02 -33.01
C GLU A 610 18.17 -19.15 -33.91
N LYS A 611 17.43 -20.26 -34.03
CA LYS A 611 17.79 -21.35 -34.93
C LYS A 611 17.83 -20.92 -36.40
N GLU A 612 16.88 -20.08 -36.82
CA GLU A 612 16.86 -19.54 -38.19
C GLU A 612 18.03 -18.58 -38.42
N ARG A 613 18.36 -17.73 -37.45
CA ARG A 613 19.53 -16.86 -37.48
C ARG A 613 20.83 -17.65 -37.56
N GLU A 614 20.99 -18.73 -36.78
CA GLU A 614 22.14 -19.63 -36.86
C GLU A 614 22.26 -20.28 -38.24
N LYS A 615 21.13 -20.72 -38.81
CA LYS A 615 21.09 -21.28 -40.17
C LYS A 615 21.54 -20.25 -41.22
N ILE A 616 21.03 -19.02 -41.15
CA ILE A 616 21.43 -17.92 -42.05
C ILE A 616 22.91 -17.57 -41.87
N GLN A 617 23.43 -17.60 -40.63
CA GLN A 617 24.85 -17.37 -40.39
C GLN A 617 25.74 -18.46 -41.02
N LEU A 618 25.32 -19.73 -40.94
CA LEU A 618 26.00 -20.83 -41.59
C LEU A 618 26.00 -20.66 -43.12
N GLU A 619 24.83 -20.38 -43.71
CA GLU A 619 24.68 -20.16 -45.15
C GLU A 619 25.53 -18.96 -45.63
N ASN A 620 25.61 -17.88 -44.86
CA ASN A 620 26.46 -16.74 -45.16
C ASN A 620 27.96 -17.07 -45.09
N CYS A 621 28.38 -17.94 -44.17
CA CYS A 621 29.76 -18.42 -44.13
C CYS A 621 30.07 -19.27 -45.37
N GLU A 622 29.18 -20.18 -45.76
CA GLU A 622 29.34 -20.99 -46.98
C GLU A 622 29.38 -20.14 -48.25
N LEU A 623 28.51 -19.12 -48.37
CA LEU A 623 28.52 -18.20 -49.49
C LEU A 623 29.82 -17.39 -49.55
N LYS A 624 30.34 -16.95 -48.40
CA LYS A 624 31.62 -16.24 -48.33
C LYS A 624 32.79 -17.13 -48.74
N ASP A 625 32.79 -18.39 -48.34
CA ASP A 625 33.82 -19.35 -48.76
C ASP A 625 33.77 -19.61 -50.27
N ARG A 626 32.56 -19.75 -50.86
CA ARG A 626 32.40 -19.85 -52.32
C ARG A 626 32.88 -18.60 -53.04
N PHE A 627 32.54 -17.42 -52.53
CA PHE A 627 32.99 -16.15 -53.09
C PHE A 627 34.52 -16.05 -53.10
N ASN A 628 35.17 -16.43 -52.00
CA ASN A 628 36.64 -16.45 -51.93
C ASN A 628 37.25 -17.45 -52.94
N GLN A 629 36.66 -18.63 -53.09
CA GLN A 629 37.11 -19.62 -54.10
C GLN A 629 36.97 -19.09 -55.52
N ASP A 630 35.87 -18.41 -55.84
CA ASP A 630 35.66 -17.84 -57.16
C ASP A 630 36.58 -16.64 -57.42
N GLN A 631 36.86 -15.82 -56.39
CA GLN A 631 37.85 -14.76 -56.47
C GLN A 631 39.26 -15.31 -56.74
N GLU A 632 39.64 -16.44 -56.11
CA GLU A 632 40.90 -17.13 -56.38
C GLU A 632 40.95 -17.68 -57.82
N LYS A 633 39.86 -18.26 -58.33
CA LYS A 633 39.76 -18.70 -59.73
C LYS A 633 39.92 -17.53 -60.70
N ILE A 634 39.29 -16.39 -60.43
CA ILE A 634 39.42 -15.18 -61.26
C ILE A 634 40.89 -14.73 -61.28
N SER A 635 41.54 -14.64 -60.12
CA SER A 635 42.95 -14.26 -60.03
C SER A 635 43.87 -15.22 -60.81
N ASN A 636 43.61 -16.53 -60.73
CA ASN A 636 44.35 -17.54 -61.50
C ASN A 636 44.11 -17.42 -63.02
N LEU A 637 42.88 -17.12 -63.44
CA LEU A 637 42.55 -16.90 -64.86
C LEU A 637 43.20 -15.62 -65.39
N GLU A 638 43.22 -14.53 -64.61
CA GLU A 638 43.91 -13.30 -64.96
C GLU A 638 45.41 -13.53 -65.14
N ALA A 639 46.05 -14.24 -64.22
CA ALA A 639 47.46 -14.62 -64.33
C ALA A 639 47.73 -15.47 -65.58
N SER A 640 46.86 -16.45 -65.88
CA SER A 640 46.97 -17.25 -67.11
C SER A 640 46.78 -16.42 -68.38
N MET A 641 45.87 -15.45 -68.36
CA MET A 641 45.65 -14.55 -69.49
C MET A 641 46.87 -13.64 -69.72
N GLU A 642 47.49 -13.11 -68.66
CA GLU A 642 48.73 -12.35 -68.77
C GLU A 642 49.88 -13.18 -69.34
N GLN A 643 50.02 -14.43 -68.90
CA GLN A 643 51.00 -15.35 -69.46
C GLN A 643 50.76 -15.58 -70.96
N MET A 644 49.50 -15.82 -71.36
CA MET A 644 49.16 -16.01 -72.78
C MET A 644 49.43 -14.76 -73.62
N LYS A 645 49.18 -13.55 -73.08
CA LYS A 645 49.54 -12.29 -73.75
C LYS A 645 51.05 -12.16 -73.96
N LEU A 646 51.85 -12.58 -72.98
CA LEU A 646 53.31 -12.59 -73.06
C LEU A 646 53.79 -13.56 -74.14
N GLU A 647 53.30 -14.80 -74.12
CA GLU A 647 53.64 -15.83 -75.12
C GLU A 647 53.25 -15.39 -76.54
N PHE A 648 52.05 -14.83 -76.70
CA PHE A 648 51.59 -14.31 -77.99
C PHE A 648 52.48 -13.18 -78.50
N SER A 649 52.89 -12.26 -77.63
CA SER A 649 53.82 -11.18 -77.97
C SER A 649 55.20 -11.70 -78.39
N GLN A 650 55.69 -12.76 -77.75
CA GLN A 650 56.95 -13.41 -78.13
C GLN A 650 56.86 -14.07 -79.52
N VAL A 651 55.75 -14.75 -79.83
CA VAL A 651 55.51 -15.35 -81.15
C VAL A 651 55.44 -14.27 -82.23
N LEU A 652 54.70 -13.18 -81.97
CA LEU A 652 54.61 -12.04 -82.89
C LEU A 652 55.99 -11.44 -83.19
N ASN A 653 56.83 -11.27 -82.18
CA ASN A 653 58.18 -10.74 -82.36
C ASN A 653 59.08 -11.70 -83.15
N LYS A 654 58.98 -13.02 -82.93
CA LYS A 654 59.70 -14.02 -83.73
C LYS A 654 59.27 -13.98 -85.20
N LEU A 655 57.96 -13.94 -85.47
CA LEU A 655 57.44 -13.86 -86.84
C LEU A 655 57.94 -12.60 -87.56
N LYS A 656 57.91 -11.44 -86.89
CA LYS A 656 58.47 -10.19 -87.43
C LYS A 656 59.95 -10.30 -87.77
N GLN A 657 60.74 -10.98 -86.94
CA GLN A 657 62.17 -11.20 -87.21
C GLN A 657 62.40 -12.16 -88.39
N GLU A 658 61.61 -13.23 -88.49
CA GLU A 658 61.72 -14.20 -89.59
C GLU A 658 61.32 -13.59 -90.95
N THR A 659 60.32 -12.72 -91.00
CA THR A 659 59.93 -12.02 -92.24
C THR A 659 61.04 -11.08 -92.72
N VAL A 660 61.65 -10.31 -91.81
CA VAL A 660 62.77 -9.41 -92.13
C VAL A 660 64.02 -10.17 -92.58
N TYR A 661 64.25 -11.37 -92.04
CA TYR A 661 65.37 -12.23 -92.44
C TYR A 661 65.17 -12.83 -93.85
N ARG A 662 63.93 -13.21 -94.21
CA ARG A 662 63.62 -13.76 -95.54
C ARG A 662 63.64 -12.71 -96.65
N GLU A 663 63.23 -11.48 -96.39
CA GLU A 663 63.24 -10.40 -97.40
C GLU A 663 64.66 -10.01 -97.86
N ASN A 664 65.70 -10.28 -97.05
CA ASN A 664 67.08 -9.85 -97.34
C ASN A 664 67.97 -10.92 -97.99
N GLN A 665 67.44 -12.08 -98.41
CA GLN A 665 68.24 -13.09 -99.12
C GLN A 665 68.14 -12.94 -100.64
N VAL A 666 69.04 -12.15 -101.24
CA VAL A 666 69.21 -12.11 -102.70
C VAL A 666 70.09 -13.29 -103.14
N ASP A 667 69.59 -14.14 -104.06
CA ASP A 667 70.35 -15.28 -104.58
C ASP A 667 71.63 -14.80 -105.30
N LYS A 668 72.80 -15.21 -104.80
CA LYS A 668 74.11 -14.83 -105.33
C LYS A 668 74.27 -15.18 -106.82
N ARG A 669 73.55 -16.19 -107.32
CA ARG A 669 73.56 -16.58 -108.74
C ARG A 669 72.91 -15.52 -109.63
N VAL A 670 71.87 -14.86 -109.15
CA VAL A 670 71.16 -13.80 -109.86
C VAL A 670 72.07 -12.58 -110.02
N ILE A 671 72.76 -12.17 -108.94
CA ILE A 671 73.74 -11.08 -109.00
C ILE A 671 74.91 -11.43 -109.94
N GLY A 672 75.41 -12.67 -109.87
CA GLY A 672 76.48 -13.15 -110.76
C GLY A 672 76.11 -13.07 -112.24
N ASN A 673 74.87 -13.47 -112.60
CA ASN A 673 74.38 -13.39 -113.97
C ASN A 673 74.27 -11.94 -114.48
N PHE A 674 73.80 -11.01 -113.64
CA PHE A 674 73.74 -9.60 -114.00
C PHE A 674 75.13 -9.01 -114.22
N LEU A 675 76.11 -9.32 -113.36
CA LEU A 675 77.49 -8.83 -113.53
C LEU A 675 78.14 -9.38 -114.82
N LEU A 676 77.94 -10.67 -115.12
CA LEU A 676 78.44 -11.28 -116.35
C LEU A 676 77.84 -10.61 -117.60
N GLN A 677 76.53 -10.36 -117.62
CA GLN A 677 75.88 -9.66 -118.74
C GLN A 677 76.32 -8.20 -118.87
N TYR A 678 76.57 -7.50 -117.76
CA TYR A 678 77.02 -6.11 -117.79
C TYR A 678 78.45 -5.96 -118.34
N PHE A 679 79.37 -6.86 -117.98
CA PHE A 679 80.77 -6.82 -118.40
C PHE A 679 81.05 -7.48 -119.75
N ASP A 680 80.05 -8.06 -120.41
CA ASP A 680 80.20 -8.56 -121.78
C ASP A 680 80.57 -7.41 -122.74
N LEU A 681 81.69 -7.55 -123.43
CA LEU A 681 82.24 -6.55 -124.36
C LEU A 681 81.40 -6.41 -125.63
N ASN A 682 80.55 -7.40 -125.95
CA ASN A 682 79.68 -7.40 -127.12
C ASN A 682 78.30 -6.79 -126.86
N SER A 683 77.98 -6.43 -125.61
CA SER A 683 76.66 -5.92 -125.24
C SER A 683 76.53 -4.42 -125.55
N ASN A 684 75.41 -4.05 -126.20
CA ASN A 684 75.07 -2.65 -126.49
C ASN A 684 74.77 -1.89 -125.18
N TYR A 685 75.03 -0.59 -125.15
CA TYR A 685 74.83 0.31 -124.02
C TYR A 685 73.42 0.22 -123.41
N GLN A 686 72.38 0.05 -124.24
CA GLN A 686 70.99 -0.12 -123.76
C GLN A 686 70.80 -1.37 -122.90
N VAL A 687 71.46 -2.48 -123.25
CA VAL A 687 71.39 -3.74 -122.48
C VAL A 687 72.10 -3.55 -121.14
N LYS A 688 73.26 -2.87 -121.13
CA LYS A 688 73.97 -2.54 -119.88
C LYS A 688 73.12 -1.66 -118.95
N LEU A 689 72.34 -0.73 -119.51
CA LEU A 689 71.44 0.13 -118.74
C LEU A 689 70.26 -0.66 -118.16
N GLN A 690 69.64 -1.54 -118.94
CA GLN A 690 68.57 -2.44 -118.47
C GLN A 690 69.06 -3.39 -117.37
N VAL A 691 70.28 -3.90 -117.49
CA VAL A 691 70.89 -4.74 -116.45
C VAL A 691 71.07 -3.93 -115.15
N LEU A 692 71.52 -2.67 -115.24
CA LEU A 692 71.64 -1.80 -114.06
C LEU A 692 70.28 -1.42 -113.46
N GLU A 693 69.26 -1.15 -114.29
CA GLU A 693 67.89 -0.91 -113.84
C GLU A 693 67.34 -2.13 -113.10
N THR A 694 67.49 -3.31 -113.69
CA THR A 694 67.01 -4.55 -113.08
C THR A 694 67.76 -4.86 -111.78
N LEU A 695 69.08 -4.69 -111.77
CA LEU A 695 69.90 -4.90 -110.57
C LEU A 695 69.57 -3.90 -109.46
N SER A 696 69.29 -2.65 -109.81
CA SER A 696 68.87 -1.62 -108.85
C SER A 696 67.49 -1.91 -108.25
N SER A 697 66.56 -2.47 -109.04
CA SER A 697 65.26 -2.92 -108.54
C SER A 697 65.40 -4.14 -107.62
N VAL A 698 66.18 -5.14 -108.03
CA VAL A 698 66.39 -6.39 -107.27
C VAL A 698 67.12 -6.15 -105.94
N LEU A 699 68.06 -5.19 -105.91
CA LEU A 699 68.81 -4.84 -104.70
C LEU A 699 68.21 -3.65 -103.93
N SER A 700 67.06 -3.13 -104.38
CA SER A 700 66.37 -1.99 -103.75
C SER A 700 67.28 -0.79 -103.51
N PHE A 701 68.07 -0.40 -104.53
CA PHE A 701 68.92 0.78 -104.44
C PHE A 701 68.11 2.06 -104.25
N SER A 702 68.60 2.94 -103.39
CA SER A 702 68.04 4.27 -103.21
C SER A 702 68.23 5.13 -104.46
N GLU A 703 67.43 6.19 -104.60
CA GLU A 703 67.53 7.12 -105.75
C GLU A 703 68.93 7.76 -105.87
N GLU A 704 69.60 8.01 -104.75
CA GLU A 704 70.98 8.52 -104.75
C GLU A 704 71.98 7.51 -105.32
N GLU A 705 71.80 6.22 -105.03
CA GLU A 705 72.63 5.14 -105.54
C GLU A 705 72.37 4.91 -107.03
N MET A 706 71.10 4.94 -107.46
CA MET A 706 70.69 4.88 -108.87
C MET A 706 71.31 6.02 -109.70
N LYS A 707 71.43 7.22 -109.12
CA LYS A 707 72.08 8.37 -109.76
C LYS A 707 73.60 8.18 -109.90
N LYS A 708 74.27 7.58 -108.91
CA LYS A 708 75.72 7.30 -108.97
C LYS A 708 76.09 6.26 -110.02
N ILE A 709 75.23 5.25 -110.25
CA ILE A 709 75.46 4.20 -111.25
C ILE A 709 75.02 4.57 -112.67
N GLY A 710 74.49 5.79 -112.88
CA GLY A 710 74.23 6.35 -114.21
C GLY A 710 72.91 5.94 -114.88
N VAL A 711 72.02 5.24 -114.17
CA VAL A 711 70.72 4.77 -114.68
C VAL A 711 69.77 5.94 -115.01
N GLN A 712 69.78 7.00 -114.20
CA GLN A 712 68.84 8.12 -114.34
C GLN A 712 69.14 9.14 -115.45
N ARG A 713 70.21 9.00 -116.25
CA ARG A 713 70.56 10.02 -117.27
C ARG A 713 69.61 10.09 -118.49
N GLN A 714 68.78 9.07 -118.75
CA GLN A 714 67.88 9.06 -119.92
C GLN A 714 66.40 9.36 -119.61
N ASN A 715 65.94 9.20 -118.37
CA ASN A 715 64.53 9.46 -118.01
C ASN A 715 64.23 10.93 -117.69
N LEU A 716 65.26 11.74 -117.40
CA LEU A 716 65.13 13.20 -117.17
C LEU A 716 64.80 14.02 -118.43
N GLN A 717 64.85 13.43 -119.64
CA GLN A 717 64.51 14.11 -120.89
C GLN A 717 63.09 13.82 -121.40
N LYS A 718 62.34 12.92 -120.73
CA LYS A 718 60.94 12.57 -121.09
C LYS A 718 59.90 12.90 -120.00
N GLN A 719 60.31 13.39 -118.83
CA GLN A 719 59.41 13.75 -117.73
C GLN A 719 59.06 15.26 -117.66
N ALA A 720 59.71 16.12 -118.46
CA ALA A 720 59.38 17.55 -118.52
C ALA A 720 58.10 17.90 -119.32
N GLU A 721 57.45 16.94 -119.99
CA GLU A 721 56.22 17.15 -120.77
C GLU A 721 54.97 16.49 -120.16
N LYS A 722 55.05 15.89 -118.97
CA LYS A 722 53.91 15.18 -118.32
C LYS A 722 53.46 15.74 -116.96
N GLU A 723 54.11 16.78 -116.42
CA GLU A 723 53.80 17.33 -115.09
C GLU A 723 52.72 18.43 -115.06
N GLU A 724 51.95 18.64 -116.13
CA GLU A 724 50.90 19.69 -116.17
C GLU A 724 49.44 19.18 -116.06
N LYS A 725 49.19 17.89 -115.77
CA LYS A 725 47.79 17.36 -115.75
C LYS A 725 47.32 16.49 -114.58
N GLU A 726 48.11 16.25 -113.53
CA GLU A 726 47.65 15.41 -112.41
C GLU A 726 47.83 16.07 -111.02
N LYS A 727 47.37 17.32 -110.89
CA LYS A 727 47.01 17.93 -109.59
C LYS A 727 45.51 18.19 -109.55
N LYS A 728 44.71 17.16 -109.23
CA LYS A 728 43.35 17.22 -108.68
C LYS A 728 42.76 15.81 -108.59
N GLN A 729 43.03 15.10 -107.47
CA GLN A 729 42.12 14.15 -106.81
C GLN A 729 42.90 13.33 -105.76
N GLU A 730 43.25 13.97 -104.64
CA GLU A 730 43.58 13.25 -103.41
C GLU A 730 42.93 13.97 -102.24
N SER A 731 41.70 13.58 -101.92
CA SER A 731 41.07 13.86 -100.62
C SER A 731 39.93 12.88 -100.33
N SER A 732 40.25 11.61 -100.10
CA SER A 732 39.42 10.76 -99.22
C SER A 732 40.20 9.57 -98.68
N SER A 733 41.11 9.83 -97.74
CA SER A 733 41.64 8.75 -96.89
C SER A 733 40.57 8.34 -95.89
N PHE A 734 40.17 7.07 -95.94
CA PHE A 734 39.18 6.41 -95.09
C PHE A 734 39.48 6.54 -93.58
N GLY A 735 40.72 6.85 -93.20
CA GLY A 735 41.15 7.02 -91.81
C GLY A 735 40.54 8.22 -91.08
N SER A 736 40.12 9.28 -91.79
CA SER A 736 39.55 10.47 -91.16
C SER A 736 38.06 10.36 -90.80
N LYS A 737 37.33 9.38 -91.37
CA LYS A 737 35.91 9.14 -91.06
C LYS A 737 35.68 8.16 -89.89
N LEU A 738 36.69 7.35 -89.55
CA LEU A 738 36.58 6.39 -88.44
C LEU A 738 36.80 7.07 -87.07
N PHE A 739 37.68 8.07 -87.01
CA PHE A 739 38.02 8.76 -85.75
C PHE A 739 36.95 9.76 -85.28
N SER A 740 36.07 10.25 -86.16
CA SER A 740 34.96 11.14 -85.78
C SER A 740 33.76 10.40 -85.16
N PHE A 741 33.68 9.07 -85.29
CA PHE A 741 32.57 8.27 -84.76
C PHE A 741 32.81 7.76 -83.33
N LEU A 742 34.07 7.73 -82.86
CA LEU A 742 34.46 7.17 -81.56
C LEU A 742 34.60 8.21 -80.42
N MET A 743 34.37 9.50 -80.69
CA MET A 743 34.62 10.59 -79.72
C MET A 743 33.35 11.39 -79.36
N TYR A 744 32.16 10.84 -79.59
CA TYR A 744 30.88 11.38 -79.12
C TYR A 744 30.22 10.34 -78.21
N ASP A 745 30.42 10.44 -76.89
CA ASP A 745 29.45 10.02 -75.85
C ASP A 745 29.98 10.14 -74.39
N GLU A 746 30.77 11.17 -74.05
CA GLU A 746 31.26 11.33 -72.65
C GLU A 746 31.04 12.71 -72.00
N GLU A 747 30.14 13.57 -72.50
CA GLU A 747 29.88 14.90 -71.90
C GLU A 747 28.42 15.23 -71.52
N GLU A 748 27.52 14.25 -71.35
CA GLU A 748 26.11 14.53 -70.99
C GLU A 748 25.59 13.84 -69.71
N GLN A 749 26.42 13.72 -68.65
CA GLN A 749 25.96 13.33 -67.31
C GLN A 749 26.61 14.10 -66.13
N GLN A 750 26.79 15.42 -66.24
CA GLN A 750 27.14 16.26 -65.07
C GLN A 750 26.29 17.53 -64.88
N GLN A 751 25.00 17.49 -65.23
CA GLN A 751 24.04 18.50 -64.75
C GLN A 751 22.70 17.88 -64.35
N LYS A 752 22.69 17.24 -63.18
CA LYS A 752 21.54 17.13 -62.25
C LYS A 752 22.02 16.55 -60.90
N LYS A 753 22.67 17.42 -60.12
CA LYS A 753 22.56 17.47 -58.67
C LYS A 753 22.39 18.92 -58.27
#